data_AF-A0A2L1JF99-F1
#
_entry.id   AF-A0A2L1JF99-F1
#
_cell.length_a   1.000
_cell.length_b   1.000
_cell.length_c   1.000
_cell.angle_alpha   90.00
_cell.angle_beta   90.00
_cell.angle_gamma   90.00
#
_symmetry.space_group_name_H-M   'P 1'
#
loop_
_entity.id
_entity.type
_entity.pdbx_description
1 polymer ?
#
loop_
_entity_poly.entity_id
_entity_poly.type
_entity_poly.pdbx_seq_one_letter_code
_entity_poly.pdbx_strand_id
1 'polypeptide(L)'
;MPVSLNTPHLALIPPISRPPTAQVSAQPAVAQAPASVHPDETAVLAAYLAAVQRKVLKQKVGLVTVSPQSALGQWLKHYRNQLEHPVVSGWMREQNIDTASVSINPATGALSAEVEGVRKTFLPRDNSGWGQVSGPLLAAAKVVSPVPGSSLQPTFDGETLQVKVKLVADFYGEYLPKNVTEARAQIRRLEHNNAFDAIAPDDPLRPAASRSAQALGVHKQHAAQYYASAPQALAFKRLAVDVANNLPNTRAQAKLWAETLIFQLTGKQVDADTIYLNRFKTANTPLSAETATATGWEHPGEEPYSSLRLPDALLENFSEHDGVPGSLDQEAGLYLAGPGQSSKGGYGAHNQFPLAPSALMHASWKTDFQTGMTQKIDNFWSAHTGDYETAIKGEFAYQARKQLKAAQAWPPAERALQAPEHRFTREDYRLVMGAVPNLPIDENVPLSVELLKAKAAANGSVQAHALNIHGFMSSDILRFSADGGRQVLYIPGAQPAFLRFDSLEKLNQWVTEQTRDPKKREALVAHFPLIYRQDHAASFAEKTIRGVLPILWLTHVGDKKEGLDTIFEKMATGTLKGPAINDGHSPIEGDVFSTLATAAKERMASDADVVIKSNSEVIRDTWLNDITVAASLLARLAPIAAPVAALAAVTGLAEGVLGTEKALSGDTEAERNDGASKAFDGLLNVLFSVGASGSVEDPFLPPEDQPIAPAPGEAPVVESLQPRVPVNRLQPSQAGNISEHAVANGEQLIENATRNAKGIYQVKDQVSGLDHWFIRYTDTTGVGRVYEVKSDFKLSHDYVQIINRETGKPVMTVHATADGEWARGLGPGGKWPWNKPSAPPEKEAKTLPKVSDAFVDLEGRKLEGAEQIDEYLQMDDNVAYEYSIRNVEDNGVIKSKIGISWDLAEDDFQIYASEAAGPSDFSSSEYSEQFTKDLARFNYSVVVKNGLTETRTVLTSTAQGGLENTAEKLRQFEALIPNPKLRARISEVAHQGSLAPASNYLNDEATGLYSGFYLGGKDTEIIIEYDAVTRQAKVNFMGKSAISQPGTERYKIPEVEIITKRTFTITESNETQDAANVYVIDKKAPSNIEFTLVLK
;
A
#
# COMPACT_ATOMS: atom_id res chain seq x y z
N MET A 1 60.33 42.89 -11.65
CA MET A 1 61.58 42.97 -10.87
C MET A 1 61.29 43.69 -9.55
N PRO A 2 61.81 43.25 -8.39
CA PRO A 2 61.40 41.99 -7.75
C PRO A 2 61.08 42.12 -6.22
N VAL A 3 60.22 41.21 -5.75
CA VAL A 3 60.33 40.32 -4.56
C VAL A 3 60.91 40.89 -3.24
N SER A 4 60.10 40.96 -2.16
CA SER A 4 60.09 39.97 -1.05
C SER A 4 59.63 40.53 0.31
N LEU A 5 58.69 39.78 0.92
CA LEU A 5 58.55 39.39 2.33
C LEU A 5 58.99 40.35 3.46
N ASN A 6 58.04 40.70 4.33
CA ASN A 6 58.33 41.00 5.74
C ASN A 6 57.17 40.57 6.66
N THR A 7 57.52 39.71 7.62
CA THR A 7 56.77 39.30 8.82
C THR A 7 56.59 40.47 9.80
N PRO A 8 55.53 40.49 10.61
CA PRO A 8 55.52 41.29 11.83
C PRO A 8 55.48 40.42 13.09
N HIS A 9 56.38 40.74 14.03
CA HIS A 9 56.35 40.31 15.42
C HIS A 9 56.23 41.57 16.29
N LEU A 10 55.27 41.59 17.21
CA LEU A 10 55.41 41.90 18.66
C LEU A 10 54.19 42.60 19.28
N ALA A 11 53.51 41.83 20.13
CA ALA A 11 53.22 42.07 21.55
C ALA A 11 52.35 43.26 22.00
N LEU A 12 51.42 42.98 22.94
CA LEU A 12 51.39 43.52 24.32
C LEU A 12 50.28 42.86 25.20
N ILE A 13 50.70 42.13 26.27
CA ILE A 13 50.23 42.17 27.71
C ILE A 13 48.81 41.63 28.08
N PRO A 14 48.50 41.07 29.29
CA PRO A 14 49.22 40.27 30.34
C PRO A 14 48.45 38.97 30.76
N PRO A 15 48.96 38.14 31.71
CA PRO A 15 48.29 36.92 32.16
C PRO A 15 47.34 37.15 33.36
N ILE A 16 46.18 36.48 33.38
CA ILE A 16 45.31 36.41 34.55
C ILE A 16 45.17 34.95 35.00
N SER A 17 45.90 34.66 36.08
CA SER A 17 45.59 33.81 37.23
C SER A 17 44.56 32.69 37.07
N ARG A 18 45.05 31.44 37.14
CA ARG A 18 44.24 30.27 37.51
C ARG A 18 44.04 30.25 39.05
N PRO A 19 42.80 30.17 39.56
CA PRO A 19 42.54 29.89 40.97
C PRO A 19 42.70 28.39 41.31
N PRO A 20 42.77 28.04 42.60
CA PRO A 20 43.46 26.83 43.08
C PRO A 20 42.59 25.57 43.05
N THR A 21 43.29 24.45 42.92
CA THR A 21 42.82 23.08 43.10
C THR A 21 42.18 22.90 44.49
N ALA A 22 40.86 22.85 44.55
CA ALA A 22 40.13 22.34 45.71
C ALA A 22 39.89 20.85 45.50
N GLN A 23 40.52 20.02 46.33
CA GLN A 23 40.19 18.60 46.47
C GLN A 23 38.73 18.47 46.89
N VAL A 24 37.85 18.13 45.95
CA VAL A 24 36.52 17.61 46.27
C VAL A 24 36.68 16.11 46.44
N SER A 25 36.63 15.68 47.69
CA SER A 25 36.49 14.28 48.07
C SER A 25 35.29 13.70 47.31
N ALA A 26 35.51 12.70 46.47
CA ALA A 26 34.42 11.95 45.86
C ALA A 26 33.64 11.25 46.98
N GLN A 27 32.50 11.81 47.36
CA GLN A 27 31.48 11.08 48.08
C GLN A 27 31.02 9.94 47.16
N PRO A 28 31.02 8.68 47.63
CA PRO A 28 30.50 7.59 46.84
C PRO A 28 29.05 7.86 46.49
N ALA A 29 28.70 7.61 45.23
CA ALA A 29 27.35 7.72 44.70
C ALA A 29 26.37 7.03 45.65
N VAL A 30 25.55 7.85 46.33
CA VAL A 30 24.39 7.38 47.05
C VAL A 30 23.51 6.70 46.01
N ALA A 31 23.23 5.42 46.23
CA ALA A 31 22.23 4.68 45.49
C ALA A 31 20.98 5.55 45.32
N GLN A 32 20.45 5.66 44.09
CA GLN A 32 19.11 6.21 43.90
C GLN A 32 18.17 5.49 44.86
N ALA A 33 17.61 6.27 45.78
CA ALA A 33 16.57 5.81 46.69
C ALA A 33 15.41 5.22 45.88
N PRO A 34 14.65 4.25 46.42
CA PRO A 34 13.39 3.82 45.83
C PRO A 34 12.53 5.06 45.54
N ALA A 35 11.92 5.10 44.35
CA ALA A 35 11.11 6.22 43.89
C ALA A 35 10.22 6.75 45.03
N SER A 36 10.43 8.01 45.40
CA SER A 36 9.55 8.70 46.35
C SER A 36 8.13 8.61 45.82
N VAL A 37 7.25 7.97 46.59
CA VAL A 37 5.81 7.89 46.31
C VAL A 37 5.29 9.33 46.15
N HIS A 38 5.01 9.75 44.92
CA HIS A 38 4.52 11.10 44.65
C HIS A 38 3.10 11.21 45.23
N PRO A 39 2.79 12.20 46.09
CA PRO A 39 1.49 12.30 46.75
C PRO A 39 0.29 12.27 45.78
N ASP A 40 0.49 12.81 44.57
CA ASP A 40 -0.49 12.85 43.50
C ASP A 40 -0.79 11.48 42.88
N GLU A 41 0.20 10.61 42.76
CA GLU A 41 0.01 9.23 42.29
C GLU A 41 -0.78 8.41 43.32
N THR A 42 -0.49 8.60 44.61
CA THR A 42 -1.24 7.96 45.70
C THR A 42 -2.67 8.46 45.76
N ALA A 43 -2.93 9.74 45.47
CA ALA A 43 -4.28 10.28 45.41
C ALA A 43 -5.10 9.65 44.27
N VAL A 44 -4.50 9.46 43.09
CA VAL A 44 -5.14 8.76 41.96
C VAL A 44 -5.40 7.30 42.31
N LEU A 45 -4.44 6.63 42.96
CA LEU A 45 -4.60 5.26 43.43
C LEU A 45 -5.78 5.13 44.41
N ALA A 46 -5.87 6.00 45.42
CA ALA A 46 -6.97 5.98 46.38
C ALA A 46 -8.34 6.17 45.70
N ALA A 47 -8.43 7.08 44.74
CA ALA A 47 -9.65 7.31 43.97
C ALA A 47 -10.02 6.09 43.09
N TYR A 48 -9.02 5.45 42.48
CA TYR A 48 -9.20 4.22 41.71
C TYR A 48 -9.72 3.07 42.57
N LEU A 49 -9.10 2.82 43.72
CA LEU A 49 -9.50 1.75 44.65
C LEU A 49 -10.93 1.94 45.16
N ALA A 50 -11.31 3.17 45.51
CA ALA A 50 -12.68 3.49 45.89
C ALA A 50 -13.69 3.21 44.76
N ALA A 51 -13.32 3.50 43.50
CA ALA A 51 -14.16 3.22 42.35
C ALA A 51 -14.29 1.72 42.05
N VAL A 52 -13.20 0.95 42.16
CA VAL A 52 -13.20 -0.51 42.05
C VAL A 52 -14.10 -1.14 43.10
N GLN A 53 -14.01 -0.67 44.35
CA GLN A 53 -14.86 -1.16 45.45
C GLN A 53 -16.35 -0.91 45.16
N ARG A 54 -16.72 0.30 44.73
CA ARG A 54 -18.11 0.63 44.34
C ARG A 54 -18.60 -0.24 43.19
N LYS A 55 -17.77 -0.41 42.14
CA LYS A 55 -18.12 -1.22 40.95
C LYS A 55 -18.53 -2.63 41.33
N VAL A 56 -17.74 -3.24 42.19
CA VAL A 56 -17.85 -4.65 42.55
C VAL A 56 -18.96 -4.88 43.58
N LEU A 57 -19.31 -3.85 44.35
CA LEU A 57 -20.53 -3.80 45.17
C LEU A 57 -21.80 -3.47 44.37
N LYS A 58 -21.73 -3.44 43.03
CA LYS A 58 -22.83 -3.03 42.11
C LYS A 58 -23.41 -1.64 42.43
N GLN A 59 -22.60 -0.76 43.03
CA GLN A 59 -22.96 0.63 43.26
C GLN A 59 -22.66 1.46 42.02
N LYS A 60 -23.33 2.61 41.86
CA LYS A 60 -23.06 3.54 40.75
C LYS A 60 -21.61 4.00 40.81
N VAL A 61 -20.82 3.59 39.82
CA VAL A 61 -19.42 4.03 39.67
C VAL A 61 -19.46 5.39 39.01
N GLY A 62 -19.21 6.44 39.80
CA GLY A 62 -18.99 7.79 39.26
C GLY A 62 -17.67 7.89 38.48
N LEU A 63 -17.38 9.08 37.96
CA LEU A 63 -16.06 9.36 37.40
C LEU A 63 -14.99 9.38 38.52
N VAL A 64 -13.76 9.02 38.16
CA VAL A 64 -12.59 9.05 39.03
C VAL A 64 -11.91 10.40 38.84
N THR A 65 -11.72 11.13 39.94
CA THR A 65 -10.94 12.37 39.95
C THR A 65 -9.45 12.05 39.85
N VAL A 66 -8.76 12.70 38.92
CA VAL A 66 -7.33 12.53 38.67
C VAL A 66 -6.58 13.80 39.07
N SER A 67 -5.52 13.68 39.88
CA SER A 67 -4.67 14.84 40.21
C SER A 67 -3.98 15.35 38.95
N PRO A 68 -4.01 16.65 38.62
CA PRO A 68 -3.31 17.21 37.46
C PRO A 68 -1.79 17.01 37.46
N GLN A 69 -1.20 16.68 38.61
CA GLN A 69 0.25 16.48 38.77
C GLN A 69 0.67 15.01 38.65
N SER A 70 -0.27 14.05 38.66
CA SER A 70 0.05 12.65 38.36
C SER A 70 0.43 12.49 36.88
N ALA A 71 1.09 11.41 36.51
CA ALA A 71 1.42 11.10 35.13
C ALA A 71 0.18 11.12 34.23
N LEU A 72 -0.91 10.46 34.64
CA LEU A 72 -2.18 10.49 33.91
C LEU A 72 -2.76 11.92 33.82
N GLY A 73 -2.70 12.67 34.92
CA GLY A 73 -3.22 14.04 34.97
C GLY A 73 -2.46 15.01 34.06
N GLN A 74 -1.13 14.89 34.01
CA GLN A 74 -0.30 15.71 33.13
C GLN A 74 -0.60 15.42 31.65
N TRP A 75 -0.76 14.14 31.28
CA TRP A 75 -1.14 13.75 29.93
C TRP A 75 -2.58 14.13 29.56
N LEU A 76 -3.53 14.03 30.49
CA LEU A 76 -4.91 14.49 30.29
C LEU A 76 -4.99 16.02 30.12
N LYS A 77 -4.23 16.77 30.92
CA LYS A 77 -4.11 18.22 30.78
C LYS A 77 -3.48 18.58 29.43
N HIS A 78 -2.44 17.86 29.02
CA HIS A 78 -1.81 18.07 27.72
C HIS A 78 -2.76 17.74 26.56
N TYR A 79 -3.50 16.62 26.62
CA TYR A 79 -4.55 16.26 25.67
C TYR A 79 -5.62 17.36 25.57
N ARG A 80 -6.08 17.89 26.71
CA ARG A 80 -7.01 19.02 26.75
C ARG A 80 -6.43 20.25 26.03
N ASN A 81 -5.18 20.61 26.32
CA ASN A 81 -4.51 21.73 25.65
C ASN A 81 -4.42 21.52 24.13
N GLN A 82 -4.27 20.27 23.65
CA GLN A 82 -4.29 19.97 22.21
C GLN A 82 -5.70 20.09 21.64
N LEU A 83 -6.73 19.62 22.35
CA LEU A 83 -8.13 19.71 21.94
C LEU A 83 -8.62 21.16 21.86
N GLU A 84 -8.19 21.98 22.82
CA GLU A 84 -8.50 23.41 22.91
C GLU A 84 -7.53 24.28 22.09
N HIS A 85 -6.54 23.68 21.42
CA HIS A 85 -5.57 24.42 20.61
C HIS A 85 -6.30 25.25 19.53
N PRO A 86 -5.89 26.50 19.22
CA PRO A 86 -6.58 27.36 18.25
C PRO A 86 -6.80 26.73 16.87
N VAL A 87 -5.86 25.89 16.42
CA VAL A 87 -5.97 25.17 15.14
C VAL A 87 -7.09 24.12 15.17
N VAL A 88 -7.16 23.31 16.23
CA VAL A 88 -8.18 22.24 16.37
C VAL A 88 -9.54 22.84 16.66
N SER A 89 -9.63 23.78 17.61
CA SER A 89 -10.88 24.46 17.97
C SER A 89 -11.40 25.36 16.85
N GLY A 90 -10.51 25.99 16.07
CA GLY A 90 -10.86 26.72 14.85
C GLY A 90 -11.51 25.81 13.82
N TRP A 91 -10.88 24.68 13.52
CA TRP A 91 -11.45 23.67 12.62
C TRP A 91 -12.80 23.13 13.13
N MET A 92 -12.93 22.81 14.42
CA MET A 92 -14.20 22.34 14.99
C MET A 92 -15.32 23.38 14.85
N ARG A 93 -15.01 24.66 15.05
CA ARG A 93 -15.97 25.76 14.88
C ARG A 93 -16.42 25.88 13.42
N GLU A 94 -15.48 25.76 12.47
CA GLU A 94 -15.79 25.77 11.03
C GLU A 94 -16.67 24.59 10.61
N GLN A 95 -16.54 23.44 11.27
CA GLN A 95 -17.38 22.26 11.04
C GLN A 95 -18.70 22.27 11.81
N ASN A 96 -19.04 23.35 12.52
CA ASN A 96 -20.22 23.46 13.39
C ASN A 96 -20.33 22.32 14.43
N ILE A 97 -19.18 21.84 14.94
CA ILE A 97 -19.12 20.75 15.92
C ILE A 97 -19.48 21.27 17.32
N ASP A 98 -20.39 20.58 18.01
CA ASP A 98 -20.56 20.76 19.45
C ASP A 98 -19.38 20.10 20.18
N THR A 99 -18.48 20.94 20.71
CA THR A 99 -17.29 20.51 21.45
C THR A 99 -17.59 19.63 22.66
N ALA A 100 -18.78 19.74 23.27
CA ALA A 100 -19.16 18.91 24.42
C ALA A 100 -19.46 17.45 24.03
N SER A 101 -19.80 17.22 22.76
CA SER A 101 -20.14 15.90 22.21
C SER A 101 -18.93 15.13 21.64
N VAL A 102 -17.75 15.76 21.59
CA VAL A 102 -16.55 15.21 20.95
C VAL A 102 -16.07 13.93 21.63
N SER A 103 -15.87 12.90 20.81
CA SER A 103 -15.34 11.61 21.20
C SER A 103 -14.27 11.17 20.19
N ILE A 104 -13.07 10.86 20.65
CA ILE A 104 -11.95 10.45 19.79
C ILE A 104 -11.65 8.97 19.99
N ASN A 105 -11.55 8.22 18.90
CA ASN A 105 -11.04 6.84 18.91
C ASN A 105 -9.54 6.85 18.58
N PRO A 106 -8.63 6.59 19.55
CA PRO A 106 -7.19 6.67 19.31
C PRO A 106 -6.65 5.59 18.36
N ALA A 107 -7.37 4.46 18.22
CA ALA A 107 -6.94 3.35 17.37
C ALA A 107 -7.17 3.68 15.88
N THR A 108 -8.32 4.26 15.56
CA THR A 108 -8.65 4.65 14.17
C THR A 108 -8.29 6.09 13.86
N GLY A 109 -8.07 6.92 14.89
CA GLY A 109 -7.93 8.37 14.78
C GLY A 109 -9.25 9.10 14.49
N ALA A 110 -10.40 8.40 14.50
CA ALA A 110 -11.68 8.99 14.17
C ALA A 110 -12.18 9.93 15.27
N LEU A 111 -12.73 11.08 14.87
CA LEU A 111 -13.48 11.99 15.74
C LEU A 111 -14.97 11.82 15.46
N SER A 112 -15.78 11.54 16.47
CA SER A 112 -17.23 11.57 16.38
C SER A 112 -17.79 12.67 17.26
N ALA A 113 -18.71 13.47 16.72
CA ALA A 113 -19.34 14.57 17.43
C ALA A 113 -20.72 14.89 16.82
N GLU A 114 -21.54 15.64 17.54
CA GLU A 114 -22.76 16.24 17.02
C GLU A 114 -22.43 17.49 16.20
N VAL A 115 -22.99 17.55 14.99
CA VAL A 115 -22.94 18.68 14.07
C VAL A 115 -24.38 19.02 13.72
N GLU A 116 -24.83 20.20 14.14
CA GLU A 116 -26.21 20.66 13.91
C GLU A 116 -27.28 19.65 14.39
N GLY A 117 -27.01 18.94 15.49
CA GLY A 117 -27.89 17.93 16.09
C GLY A 117 -27.82 16.54 15.44
N VAL A 118 -26.95 16.33 14.46
CA VAL A 118 -26.71 15.02 13.82
C VAL A 118 -25.31 14.52 14.18
N ARG A 119 -25.20 13.27 14.64
CA ARG A 119 -23.91 12.65 14.92
C ARG A 119 -23.15 12.40 13.62
N LYS A 120 -21.96 13.00 13.48
CA LYS A 120 -21.04 12.83 12.35
C LYS A 120 -19.72 12.24 12.83
N THR A 121 -19.02 11.55 11.92
CA THR A 121 -17.69 10.99 12.15
C THR A 121 -16.73 11.54 11.09
N PHE A 122 -15.57 12.00 11.55
CA PHE A 122 -14.47 12.52 10.75
C PHE A 122 -13.28 11.58 10.85
N LEU A 123 -12.71 11.23 9.71
CA LEU A 123 -11.59 10.30 9.59
C LEU A 123 -10.32 11.06 9.23
N PRO A 124 -9.14 10.67 9.75
CA PRO A 124 -7.89 11.37 9.43
C PRO A 124 -7.62 11.50 7.93
N ARG A 125 -8.07 10.53 7.14
CA ARG A 125 -7.85 10.44 5.69
C ARG A 125 -9.00 10.94 4.84
N ASP A 126 -10.06 11.47 5.44
CA ASP A 126 -11.15 12.06 4.66
C ASP A 126 -10.79 13.48 4.15
N ASN A 127 -11.72 14.07 3.39
CA ASN A 127 -11.58 15.41 2.83
C ASN A 127 -11.98 16.54 3.81
N SER A 128 -12.34 16.23 5.07
CA SER A 128 -12.74 17.24 6.07
C SER A 128 -11.57 18.09 6.58
N GLY A 129 -10.34 17.59 6.42
CA GLY A 129 -9.14 18.21 6.95
C GLY A 129 -8.81 17.85 8.40
N TRP A 130 -9.55 16.91 9.00
CA TRP A 130 -9.28 16.43 10.36
C TRP A 130 -7.83 15.95 10.55
N GLY A 131 -7.31 15.15 9.62
CA GLY A 131 -5.92 14.65 9.70
C GLY A 131 -4.84 15.75 9.67
N GLN A 132 -5.14 16.91 9.09
CA GLN A 132 -4.23 18.06 9.00
C GLN A 132 -4.16 18.86 10.30
N VAL A 133 -5.12 18.68 11.20
CA VAL A 133 -5.17 19.41 12.48
C VAL A 133 -5.02 18.50 13.70
N SER A 134 -5.19 17.19 13.55
CA SER A 134 -5.36 16.29 14.69
C SER A 134 -4.10 15.58 15.17
N GLY A 135 -2.97 15.65 14.46
CA GLY A 135 -1.78 14.82 14.72
C GLY A 135 -1.34 14.79 16.20
N PRO A 136 -0.99 15.93 16.80
CA PRO A 136 -0.58 15.99 18.20
C PRO A 136 -1.69 15.57 19.18
N LEU A 137 -2.95 15.86 18.86
CA LEU A 137 -4.09 15.47 19.68
C LEU A 137 -4.27 13.94 19.68
N LEU A 138 -4.17 13.29 18.52
CA LEU A 138 -4.26 11.84 18.38
C LEU A 138 -3.07 11.13 19.03
N ALA A 139 -1.86 11.69 18.92
CA ALA A 139 -0.68 11.18 19.61
C ALA A 139 -0.86 11.20 21.14
N ALA A 140 -1.32 12.33 21.69
CA ALA A 140 -1.65 12.43 23.11
C ALA A 140 -2.79 11.47 23.52
N ALA A 141 -3.80 11.31 22.65
CA ALA A 141 -4.91 10.39 22.88
C ALA A 141 -4.45 8.93 23.00
N LYS A 142 -3.50 8.50 22.15
CA LYS A 142 -2.91 7.15 22.20
C LYS A 142 -2.15 6.90 23.49
N VAL A 143 -1.44 7.90 24.02
CA VAL A 143 -0.76 7.80 25.32
C VAL A 143 -1.77 7.69 26.48
N VAL A 144 -2.84 8.48 26.44
CA VAL A 144 -3.87 8.50 27.50
C VAL A 144 -4.72 7.22 27.48
N SER A 145 -5.07 6.71 26.29
CA SER A 145 -5.90 5.51 26.10
C SER A 145 -5.18 4.51 25.18
N PRO A 146 -4.22 3.75 25.72
CA PRO A 146 -3.35 2.86 24.95
C PRO A 146 -4.05 1.60 24.41
N VAL A 147 -5.22 1.24 24.96
CA VAL A 147 -5.93 0.02 24.59
C VAL A 147 -6.91 0.28 23.44
N PRO A 148 -6.83 -0.47 22.31
CA PRO A 148 -7.76 -0.34 21.19
C PRO A 148 -9.24 -0.54 21.59
N GLY A 149 -10.16 0.11 20.88
CA GLY A 149 -11.60 -0.01 21.10
C GLY A 149 -12.18 0.87 22.23
N SER A 150 -11.35 1.66 22.91
CA SER A 150 -11.82 2.65 23.90
C SER A 150 -11.87 4.05 23.26
N SER A 151 -13.04 4.68 23.25
CA SER A 151 -13.17 6.08 22.85
C SER A 151 -12.90 7.02 24.02
N LEU A 152 -12.10 8.06 23.78
CA LEU A 152 -11.80 9.12 24.72
C LEU A 152 -12.84 10.23 24.62
N GLN A 153 -13.58 10.39 25.71
CA GLN A 153 -14.47 11.53 25.98
C GLN A 153 -14.25 11.98 27.43
N PRO A 154 -13.11 12.66 27.72
CA PRO A 154 -12.85 13.15 29.06
C PRO A 154 -13.83 14.26 29.43
N THR A 155 -14.27 14.28 30.68
CA THR A 155 -15.10 15.37 31.21
C THR A 155 -14.21 16.33 31.99
N PHE A 156 -14.26 17.60 31.60
CA PHE A 156 -13.51 18.67 32.25
C PHE A 156 -14.47 19.58 33.00
N ASP A 157 -14.34 19.67 34.32
CA ASP A 157 -15.12 20.59 35.16
C ASP A 157 -14.16 21.55 35.88
N GLY A 158 -13.96 22.74 35.30
CA GLY A 158 -12.92 23.68 35.71
C GLY A 158 -11.52 23.07 35.58
N GLU A 159 -10.76 23.04 36.67
CA GLU A 159 -9.44 22.39 36.78
C GLU A 159 -9.53 20.90 37.15
N THR A 160 -10.74 20.39 37.40
CA THR A 160 -10.95 19.01 37.86
C THR A 160 -10.96 18.06 36.66
N LEU A 161 -10.02 17.11 36.64
CA LEU A 161 -9.94 16.05 35.63
C LEU A 161 -10.73 14.83 36.11
N GLN A 162 -11.80 14.48 35.40
CA GLN A 162 -12.64 13.33 35.75
C GLN A 162 -12.72 12.34 34.57
N VAL A 163 -12.41 11.06 34.85
CA VAL A 163 -12.38 10.01 33.82
C VAL A 163 -13.06 8.73 34.28
N LYS A 164 -13.44 7.87 33.32
CA LYS A 164 -13.97 6.54 33.65
C LYS A 164 -12.89 5.69 34.32
N VAL A 165 -13.27 4.89 35.32
CA VAL A 165 -12.35 3.98 36.03
C VAL A 165 -11.57 3.04 35.09
N LYS A 166 -12.16 2.67 33.94
CA LYS A 166 -11.48 1.87 32.91
C LYS A 166 -10.25 2.58 32.33
N LEU A 167 -10.33 3.88 32.08
CA LEU A 167 -9.21 4.63 31.54
C LEU A 167 -8.02 4.66 32.51
N VAL A 168 -8.30 4.81 33.81
CA VAL A 168 -7.26 4.75 34.85
C VAL A 168 -6.60 3.37 34.85
N ALA A 169 -7.40 2.30 34.80
CA ALA A 169 -6.87 0.94 34.74
C ALA A 169 -5.99 0.72 33.50
N ASP A 170 -6.52 1.06 32.31
CA ASP A 170 -5.83 0.90 31.03
C ASP A 170 -4.50 1.67 31.01
N PHE A 171 -4.49 2.92 31.48
CA PHE A 171 -3.28 3.73 31.57
C PHE A 171 -2.25 3.08 32.51
N TYR A 172 -2.62 2.68 33.71
CA TYR A 172 -1.64 2.23 34.72
C TYR A 172 -1.17 0.78 34.62
N GLY A 173 -1.69 -0.05 33.70
CA GLY A 173 -1.29 -1.46 33.68
C GLY A 173 -2.35 -2.42 34.20
N GLU A 174 -3.40 -1.90 34.82
CA GLU A 174 -4.31 -2.67 35.64
C GLU A 174 -5.49 -3.26 34.84
N TYR A 175 -5.99 -4.40 35.30
CA TYR A 175 -7.26 -4.93 34.83
C TYR A 175 -8.39 -4.48 35.76
N LEU A 176 -9.57 -4.27 35.19
CA LEU A 176 -10.78 -4.05 35.98
C LEU A 176 -11.33 -5.40 36.48
N PRO A 177 -11.47 -5.60 37.80
CA PRO A 177 -11.90 -6.88 38.36
C PRO A 177 -13.37 -7.15 38.02
N LYS A 178 -13.70 -8.43 37.77
CA LYS A 178 -15.03 -8.88 37.36
C LYS A 178 -15.91 -9.28 38.54
N ASN A 179 -15.31 -9.62 39.68
CA ASN A 179 -16.01 -10.10 40.87
C ASN A 179 -15.36 -9.61 42.18
N VAL A 180 -16.05 -9.86 43.30
CA VAL A 180 -15.64 -9.44 44.65
C VAL A 180 -14.30 -10.04 45.08
N THR A 181 -14.02 -11.27 44.66
CA THR A 181 -12.79 -11.97 45.04
C THR A 181 -11.57 -11.34 44.37
N GLU A 182 -11.63 -11.12 43.06
CA GLU A 182 -10.59 -10.43 42.29
C GLU A 182 -10.36 -9.01 42.81
N ALA A 183 -11.43 -8.26 43.06
CA ALA A 183 -11.33 -6.90 43.55
C ALA A 183 -10.65 -6.81 44.92
N ARG A 184 -10.99 -7.71 45.85
CA ARG A 184 -10.33 -7.77 47.16
C ARG A 184 -8.85 -8.13 47.04
N ALA A 185 -8.49 -9.02 46.11
CA ALA A 185 -7.09 -9.38 45.88
C ALA A 185 -6.31 -8.19 45.31
N GLN A 186 -6.86 -7.49 44.31
CA GLN A 186 -6.24 -6.30 43.72
C GLN A 186 -6.14 -5.15 44.73
N ILE A 187 -7.21 -4.83 45.46
CA ILE A 187 -7.20 -3.76 46.46
C ILE A 187 -6.11 -4.02 47.51
N ARG A 188 -6.06 -5.22 48.10
CA ARG A 188 -5.01 -5.54 49.09
C ARG A 188 -3.60 -5.43 48.51
N ARG A 189 -3.39 -5.86 47.26
CA ARG A 189 -2.09 -5.79 46.59
C ARG A 189 -1.64 -4.35 46.42
N LEU A 190 -2.51 -3.50 45.87
CA LEU A 190 -2.20 -2.11 45.59
C LEU A 190 -2.10 -1.24 46.86
N GLU A 191 -2.94 -1.51 47.87
CA GLU A 191 -2.82 -0.87 49.20
C GLU A 191 -1.51 -1.24 49.89
N HIS A 192 -1.08 -2.50 49.80
CA HIS A 192 0.18 -2.96 50.36
C HIS A 192 1.39 -2.29 49.68
N ASN A 193 1.34 -2.16 48.36
CA ASN A 193 2.40 -1.53 47.57
C ASN A 193 2.36 0.01 47.66
N ASN A 194 1.22 0.58 48.06
CA ASN A 194 0.94 2.03 48.05
C ASN A 194 1.24 2.70 46.70
N ALA A 195 1.13 1.94 45.61
CA ALA A 195 1.41 2.34 44.23
C ALA A 195 0.67 1.40 43.26
N PHE A 196 0.49 1.85 42.02
CA PHE A 196 0.13 0.97 40.91
C PHE A 196 1.28 -0.01 40.63
N ASP A 197 0.97 -1.17 40.05
CA ASP A 197 2.01 -2.11 39.65
C ASP A 197 2.88 -1.49 38.54
N ALA A 198 4.18 -1.81 38.57
CA ALA A 198 5.09 -1.36 37.52
C ALA A 198 4.66 -1.97 36.18
N ILE A 199 4.53 -1.13 35.15
CA ILE A 199 4.25 -1.59 33.79
C ILE A 199 5.45 -2.38 33.29
N ALA A 200 5.19 -3.52 32.66
CA ALA A 200 6.23 -4.38 32.11
C ALA A 200 7.06 -3.61 31.05
N PRO A 201 8.40 -3.68 31.06
CA PRO A 201 9.23 -2.95 30.09
C PRO A 201 8.94 -3.28 28.62
N ASP A 202 8.38 -4.46 28.36
CA ASP A 202 8.02 -5.01 27.05
C ASP A 202 6.52 -4.83 26.70
N ASP A 203 5.76 -4.06 27.49
CA ASP A 203 4.35 -3.80 27.20
C ASP A 203 4.19 -3.02 25.86
N PRO A 204 3.65 -3.65 24.80
CA PRO A 204 3.60 -3.03 23.48
C PRO A 204 2.55 -1.92 23.38
N LEU A 205 1.57 -1.90 24.30
CA LEU A 205 0.55 -0.87 24.36
C LEU A 205 1.02 0.34 25.17
N ARG A 206 1.96 0.13 26.11
CA ARG A 206 2.38 1.14 27.09
C ARG A 206 3.90 1.29 27.21
N PRO A 207 4.62 1.62 26.12
CA PRO A 207 6.06 1.82 26.19
C PRO A 207 6.44 2.91 27.20
N ALA A 208 7.33 2.59 28.14
CA ALA A 208 7.77 3.54 29.18
C ALA A 208 8.39 4.81 28.58
N ALA A 209 9.11 4.66 27.47
CA ALA A 209 9.71 5.76 26.72
C ALA A 209 8.67 6.77 26.19
N SER A 210 7.44 6.35 25.90
CA SER A 210 6.39 7.20 25.33
C SER A 210 5.56 7.97 26.37
N ARG A 211 5.76 7.69 27.67
CA ARG A 211 4.86 8.15 28.74
C ARG A 211 5.57 8.94 29.85
N SER A 212 6.90 9.03 29.78
CA SER A 212 7.72 9.76 30.72
C SER A 212 7.50 11.28 30.64
N ALA A 213 7.98 12.01 31.66
CA ALA A 213 7.98 13.48 31.63
C ALA A 213 8.82 14.04 30.46
N GLN A 214 9.91 13.35 30.09
CA GLN A 214 10.71 13.68 28.92
C GLN A 214 9.90 13.50 27.63
N ALA A 215 9.17 12.39 27.49
CA ALA A 215 8.30 12.13 26.35
C ALA A 215 7.22 13.19 26.19
N LEU A 216 6.63 13.63 27.31
CA LEU A 216 5.68 14.75 27.33
C LEU A 216 6.33 16.07 26.88
N GLY A 217 7.58 16.32 27.29
CA GLY A 217 8.37 17.47 26.83
C GLY A 217 8.61 17.45 25.32
N VAL A 218 9.07 16.32 24.78
CA VAL A 218 9.27 16.11 23.33
C VAL A 218 7.95 16.28 22.57
N HIS A 219 6.86 15.69 23.07
CA HIS A 219 5.56 15.83 22.46
C HIS A 219 5.10 17.30 22.40
N LYS A 220 5.34 18.11 23.44
CA LYS A 220 5.01 19.55 23.42
C LYS A 220 5.80 20.30 22.34
N GLN A 221 7.08 19.99 22.18
CA GLN A 221 7.93 20.59 21.17
C GLN A 221 7.45 20.23 19.75
N HIS A 222 7.20 18.95 19.49
CA HIS A 222 6.70 18.49 18.18
C HIS A 222 5.29 19.04 17.90
N ALA A 223 4.43 19.16 18.91
CA ALA A 223 3.12 19.78 18.76
C ALA A 223 3.21 21.24 18.31
N ALA A 224 4.14 22.02 18.89
CA ALA A 224 4.37 23.41 18.49
C ALA A 224 4.84 23.51 17.03
N GLN A 225 5.75 22.63 16.60
CA GLN A 225 6.23 22.58 15.21
C GLN A 225 5.12 22.19 14.24
N TYR A 226 4.32 21.16 14.58
CA TYR A 226 3.19 20.71 13.75
C TYR A 226 2.15 21.81 13.58
N TYR A 227 1.72 22.47 14.67
CA TYR A 227 0.69 23.50 14.56
C TYR A 227 1.17 24.79 13.89
N ALA A 228 2.48 25.01 13.77
CA ALA A 228 3.01 26.12 12.99
C ALA A 228 2.75 25.95 11.48
N SER A 229 2.70 24.71 10.97
CA SER A 229 2.46 24.42 9.55
C SER A 229 1.04 23.91 9.24
N ALA A 230 0.33 23.34 10.21
CA ALA A 230 -0.99 22.74 10.03
C ALA A 230 -2.02 23.65 9.32
N PRO A 231 -2.13 24.96 9.61
CA PRO A 231 -3.08 25.84 8.90
C PRO A 231 -2.80 25.94 7.40
N GLN A 232 -1.51 25.98 7.02
CA GLN A 232 -1.10 26.08 5.61
C GLN A 232 -1.39 24.76 4.87
N ALA A 233 -1.09 23.62 5.50
CA ALA A 233 -1.41 22.30 4.97
C ALA A 233 -2.93 22.10 4.80
N LEU A 234 -3.73 22.52 5.78
CA LEU A 234 -5.19 22.47 5.71
C LEU A 234 -5.74 23.39 4.60
N ALA A 235 -5.23 24.61 4.49
CA ALA A 235 -5.64 25.56 3.46
C ALA A 235 -5.33 25.03 2.05
N PHE A 236 -4.15 24.46 1.84
CA PHE A 236 -3.78 23.85 0.56
C PHE A 236 -4.64 22.62 0.26
N LYS A 237 -4.90 21.74 1.25
CA LYS A 237 -5.80 20.59 1.08
C LYS A 237 -7.19 21.02 0.63
N ARG A 238 -7.78 22.01 1.30
CA ARG A 238 -9.10 22.53 0.94
C ARG A 238 -9.10 23.07 -0.48
N LEU A 239 -8.09 23.85 -0.84
CA LEU A 239 -7.92 24.40 -2.18
C LEU A 239 -7.82 23.29 -3.23
N ALA A 240 -6.96 22.30 -3.03
CA ALA A 240 -6.78 21.21 -3.99
C ALA A 240 -8.03 20.31 -4.12
N VAL A 241 -8.69 20.01 -3.01
CA VAL A 241 -9.97 19.26 -2.99
C VAL A 241 -11.08 20.05 -3.67
N ASP A 242 -11.16 21.37 -3.44
CA ASP A 242 -12.15 22.23 -4.08
C ASP A 242 -11.96 22.27 -5.61
N VAL A 243 -10.74 22.47 -6.08
CA VAL A 243 -10.42 22.40 -7.52
C VAL A 243 -10.82 21.05 -8.11
N ALA A 244 -10.53 19.95 -7.42
CA ALA A 244 -10.85 18.61 -7.90
C ALA A 244 -12.35 18.31 -7.95
N ASN A 245 -13.10 18.71 -6.91
CA ASN A 245 -14.55 18.49 -6.85
C ASN A 245 -15.30 19.32 -7.89
N ASN A 246 -14.76 20.48 -8.29
CA ASN A 246 -15.37 21.36 -9.27
C ASN A 246 -14.83 21.14 -10.70
N LEU A 247 -13.81 20.29 -10.88
CA LEU A 247 -13.27 19.97 -12.20
C LEU A 247 -14.37 19.28 -13.05
N PRO A 248 -14.64 19.75 -14.27
CA PRO A 248 -15.65 19.13 -15.12
C PRO A 248 -15.32 17.66 -15.45
N ASN A 249 -16.28 16.77 -15.24
CA ASN A 249 -16.17 15.35 -15.58
C ASN A 249 -17.19 14.97 -16.66
N THR A 250 -16.71 14.79 -17.89
CA THR A 250 -17.54 14.52 -19.08
C THR A 250 -18.43 13.29 -18.91
N ARG A 251 -17.88 12.17 -18.41
CA ARG A 251 -18.65 10.93 -18.21
C ARG A 251 -19.72 11.09 -17.14
N ALA A 252 -19.41 11.77 -16.03
CA ALA A 252 -20.39 12.05 -14.98
C ALA A 252 -21.52 12.97 -15.49
N GLN A 253 -21.20 13.95 -16.35
CA GLN A 253 -22.23 14.76 -17.00
C GLN A 253 -23.05 13.94 -18.01
N ALA A 254 -22.43 13.02 -18.75
CA ALA A 254 -23.13 12.11 -19.64
C ALA A 254 -24.07 11.17 -18.89
N LYS A 255 -23.69 10.74 -17.67
CA LYS A 255 -24.57 9.97 -16.77
C LYS A 255 -25.81 10.77 -16.39
N LEU A 256 -25.64 12.00 -15.91
CA LEU A 256 -26.77 12.88 -15.59
C LEU A 256 -27.66 13.16 -16.81
N TRP A 257 -27.04 13.31 -17.98
CA TRP A 257 -27.77 13.46 -19.24
C TRP A 257 -28.59 12.21 -19.58
N ALA A 258 -28.00 11.01 -19.49
CA ALA A 258 -28.68 9.75 -19.68
C ALA A 258 -29.86 9.58 -18.71
N GLU A 259 -29.65 9.80 -17.42
CA GLU A 259 -30.70 9.72 -16.39
C GLU A 259 -31.84 10.71 -16.67
N THR A 260 -31.51 11.91 -17.12
CA THR A 260 -32.49 12.93 -17.53
C THR A 260 -33.31 12.47 -18.74
N LEU A 261 -32.66 11.92 -19.77
CA LEU A 261 -33.36 11.39 -20.95
C LEU A 261 -34.29 10.22 -20.59
N ILE A 262 -33.81 9.28 -19.76
CA ILE A 262 -34.63 8.15 -19.28
C ILE A 262 -35.83 8.66 -18.49
N PHE A 263 -35.62 9.61 -17.56
CA PHE A 263 -36.71 10.18 -16.78
C PHE A 263 -37.74 10.88 -17.67
N GLN A 264 -37.32 11.65 -18.67
CA GLN A 264 -38.22 12.32 -19.61
C GLN A 264 -39.03 11.33 -20.45
N LEU A 265 -38.41 10.24 -20.92
CA LEU A 265 -39.04 9.26 -21.80
C LEU A 265 -39.92 8.24 -21.05
N THR A 266 -39.62 7.97 -19.78
CA THR A 266 -40.23 6.85 -19.03
C THR A 266 -40.87 7.24 -17.70
N GLY A 267 -40.56 8.42 -17.16
CA GLY A 267 -40.95 8.85 -15.82
C GLY A 267 -40.19 8.15 -14.67
N LYS A 268 -39.20 7.30 -14.96
CA LYS A 268 -38.45 6.50 -13.97
C LYS A 268 -37.10 7.14 -13.63
N GLN A 269 -36.76 7.17 -12.35
CA GLN A 269 -35.39 7.43 -11.89
C GLN A 269 -34.62 6.11 -11.92
N VAL A 270 -33.45 6.11 -12.52
CA VAL A 270 -32.59 4.94 -12.70
C VAL A 270 -31.13 5.34 -12.47
N ASP A 271 -30.27 4.36 -12.19
CA ASP A 271 -28.83 4.53 -12.37
C ASP A 271 -28.48 4.16 -13.82
N ALA A 272 -28.08 5.14 -14.64
CA ALA A 272 -27.79 4.91 -16.05
C ALA A 272 -26.57 3.99 -16.29
N ASP A 273 -25.67 3.81 -15.31
CA ASP A 273 -24.54 2.87 -15.45
C ASP A 273 -24.98 1.39 -15.42
N THR A 274 -26.22 1.11 -15.02
CA THR A 274 -26.79 -0.24 -14.98
C THR A 274 -27.52 -0.63 -16.27
N ILE A 275 -27.64 0.30 -17.22
CA ILE A 275 -28.33 0.10 -18.50
C ILE A 275 -27.29 0.03 -19.61
N TYR A 276 -27.40 -0.97 -20.47
CA TYR A 276 -26.52 -1.21 -21.60
C TYR A 276 -27.25 -0.96 -22.92
N LEU A 277 -26.62 -0.24 -23.85
CA LEU A 277 -26.97 -0.29 -25.27
C LEU A 277 -26.18 -1.44 -25.90
N ASN A 278 -26.87 -2.52 -26.24
CA ASN A 278 -26.28 -3.68 -26.88
C ASN A 278 -26.65 -3.68 -28.36
N ARG A 279 -25.65 -3.88 -29.23
CA ARG A 279 -25.80 -3.93 -30.70
C ARG A 279 -25.49 -5.34 -31.23
N PHE A 280 -26.27 -5.80 -32.19
CA PHE A 280 -26.30 -7.16 -32.73
C PHE A 280 -26.31 -7.17 -34.26
N LYS A 281 -25.90 -8.28 -34.87
CA LYS A 281 -25.94 -8.46 -36.33
C LYS A 281 -27.20 -9.18 -36.79
N THR A 282 -27.85 -9.94 -35.91
CA THR A 282 -29.07 -10.68 -36.21
C THR A 282 -30.21 -10.22 -35.32
N ALA A 283 -31.44 -10.34 -35.81
CA ALA A 283 -32.66 -9.98 -35.09
C ALA A 283 -33.73 -11.03 -35.32
N ASN A 284 -34.46 -11.41 -34.28
CA ASN A 284 -35.55 -12.37 -34.34
C ASN A 284 -36.85 -11.75 -33.83
N THR A 285 -37.98 -12.18 -34.39
CA THR A 285 -39.30 -11.77 -33.90
C THR A 285 -39.67 -12.60 -32.66
N PRO A 286 -40.12 -11.99 -31.55
CA PRO A 286 -40.51 -12.72 -30.36
C PRO A 286 -41.60 -13.77 -30.62
N LEU A 287 -41.50 -14.91 -29.94
CA LEU A 287 -42.36 -16.08 -30.16
C LEU A 287 -43.84 -15.88 -29.77
N SER A 288 -44.15 -14.93 -28.88
CA SER A 288 -45.53 -14.61 -28.48
C SER A 288 -45.69 -13.15 -28.05
N ALA A 289 -46.94 -12.71 -27.88
CA ALA A 289 -47.25 -11.38 -27.32
C ALA A 289 -46.77 -11.22 -25.87
N GLU A 290 -46.57 -12.32 -25.14
CA GLU A 290 -46.09 -12.33 -23.76
C GLU A 290 -44.56 -12.16 -23.68
N THR A 291 -43.84 -12.44 -24.77
CA THR A 291 -42.39 -12.21 -24.91
C THR A 291 -42.06 -10.96 -25.73
N ALA A 292 -43.06 -10.11 -26.02
CA ALA A 292 -42.86 -8.91 -26.81
C ALA A 292 -41.86 -7.94 -26.13
N THR A 293 -40.86 -7.50 -26.88
CA THR A 293 -39.89 -6.49 -26.44
C THR A 293 -40.35 -5.09 -26.83
N ALA A 294 -39.79 -4.07 -26.18
CA ALA A 294 -40.07 -2.67 -26.50
C ALA A 294 -39.66 -2.29 -27.93
N THR A 295 -38.68 -2.99 -28.51
CA THR A 295 -38.23 -2.82 -29.90
C THR A 295 -39.01 -3.69 -30.89
N GLY A 296 -39.70 -4.73 -30.41
CA GLY A 296 -40.30 -5.76 -31.25
C GLY A 296 -39.33 -6.86 -31.73
N TRP A 297 -38.07 -6.81 -31.29
CA TRP A 297 -37.00 -7.75 -31.66
C TRP A 297 -36.34 -8.39 -30.43
N GLU A 298 -35.86 -9.62 -30.59
CA GLU A 298 -35.02 -10.34 -29.62
C GLU A 298 -33.77 -10.92 -30.31
N HIS A 299 -32.73 -11.17 -29.51
CA HIS A 299 -31.42 -11.65 -29.98
C HIS A 299 -31.02 -12.93 -29.22
N PRO A 300 -31.66 -14.07 -29.52
CA PRO A 300 -31.33 -15.35 -28.94
C PRO A 300 -29.98 -15.87 -29.47
N GLY A 301 -29.11 -16.34 -28.59
CA GLY A 301 -27.89 -17.06 -28.97
C GLY A 301 -26.77 -16.22 -29.59
N GLU A 302 -26.90 -14.90 -29.65
CA GLU A 302 -25.86 -13.98 -30.15
C GLU A 302 -25.31 -13.12 -29.01
N GLU A 303 -23.98 -12.91 -28.97
CA GLU A 303 -23.39 -11.87 -28.12
C GLU A 303 -23.34 -10.54 -28.87
N PRO A 304 -23.58 -9.41 -28.18
CA PRO A 304 -23.49 -8.12 -28.82
C PRO A 304 -22.07 -7.86 -29.29
N TYR A 305 -21.92 -7.34 -30.52
CA TYR A 305 -20.62 -6.93 -31.03
C TYR A 305 -20.16 -5.59 -30.44
N SER A 306 -21.10 -4.82 -29.88
CA SER A 306 -20.85 -3.63 -29.06
C SER A 306 -21.83 -3.63 -27.89
N SER A 307 -21.31 -3.45 -26.68
CA SER A 307 -22.09 -3.35 -25.45
C SER A 307 -21.51 -2.23 -24.60
N LEU A 308 -22.27 -1.15 -24.46
CA LEU A 308 -21.83 0.06 -23.78
C LEU A 308 -22.83 0.43 -22.71
N ARG A 309 -22.33 0.91 -21.57
CA ARG A 309 -23.19 1.55 -20.58
C ARG A 309 -23.83 2.79 -21.20
N LEU A 310 -25.05 3.09 -20.79
CA LEU A 310 -25.85 4.15 -21.39
C LEU A 310 -25.15 5.52 -21.48
N PRO A 311 -24.39 5.98 -20.45
CA PRO A 311 -23.64 7.23 -20.56
C PRO A 311 -22.59 7.22 -21.66
N ASP A 312 -21.95 6.08 -21.90
CA ASP A 312 -20.90 5.92 -22.92
C ASP A 312 -21.48 5.84 -24.32
N ALA A 313 -22.60 5.11 -24.46
CA ALA A 313 -23.35 5.03 -25.71
C ALA A 313 -23.82 6.42 -26.19
N LEU A 314 -24.19 7.30 -25.26
CA LEU A 314 -24.55 8.68 -25.60
C LEU A 314 -23.34 9.55 -26.00
N LEU A 315 -22.16 9.30 -25.42
CA LEU A 315 -20.92 9.99 -25.79
C LEU A 315 -20.34 9.52 -27.13
N GLU A 316 -20.56 8.26 -27.50
CA GLU A 316 -20.15 7.72 -28.81
C GLU A 316 -20.95 8.34 -29.97
N ASN A 317 -22.11 8.95 -29.68
CA ASN A 317 -23.12 9.43 -30.63
C ASN A 317 -23.73 8.32 -31.51
N PHE A 318 -24.90 8.60 -32.07
CA PHE A 318 -25.57 7.70 -33.02
C PHE A 318 -25.15 8.02 -34.45
N SER A 319 -24.94 6.99 -35.27
CA SER A 319 -24.49 7.13 -36.66
C SER A 319 -25.62 7.53 -37.62
N GLU A 320 -25.28 7.96 -38.84
CA GLU A 320 -26.28 8.20 -39.91
C GLU A 320 -27.13 6.95 -40.20
N HIS A 321 -26.53 5.75 -40.11
CA HIS A 321 -27.23 4.46 -40.27
C HIS A 321 -28.25 4.23 -39.15
N ASP A 322 -27.92 4.60 -37.91
CA ASP A 322 -28.85 4.49 -36.77
C ASP A 322 -30.09 5.38 -36.95
N GLY A 323 -29.95 6.48 -37.68
CA GLY A 323 -31.04 7.40 -38.02
C GLY A 323 -32.05 6.84 -39.03
N VAL A 324 -31.76 5.72 -39.69
CA VAL A 324 -32.68 5.08 -40.63
C VAL A 324 -33.85 4.47 -39.83
N PRO A 325 -35.12 4.85 -40.14
CA PRO A 325 -36.27 4.39 -39.38
C PRO A 325 -36.33 2.86 -39.25
N GLY A 326 -36.37 2.37 -38.01
CA GLY A 326 -36.45 0.94 -37.68
C GLY A 326 -35.12 0.19 -37.67
N SER A 327 -34.03 0.75 -38.22
CA SER A 327 -32.73 0.08 -38.27
C SER A 327 -32.13 -0.11 -36.88
N LEU A 328 -32.06 0.97 -36.10
CA LEU A 328 -31.48 0.93 -34.76
C LEU A 328 -32.25 0.01 -33.81
N ASP A 329 -33.59 0.00 -33.85
CA ASP A 329 -34.40 -0.86 -32.98
C ASP A 329 -34.37 -2.34 -33.40
N GLN A 330 -34.03 -2.62 -34.67
CA GLN A 330 -33.81 -3.98 -35.16
C GLN A 330 -32.42 -4.50 -34.77
N GLU A 331 -31.42 -3.65 -34.79
CA GLU A 331 -30.01 -4.02 -34.59
C GLU A 331 -29.52 -3.76 -33.16
N ALA A 332 -30.34 -3.16 -32.30
CA ALA A 332 -29.96 -2.83 -30.93
C ALA A 332 -31.14 -2.84 -29.95
N GLY A 333 -30.82 -2.93 -28.66
CA GLY A 333 -31.78 -2.78 -27.57
C GLY A 333 -31.12 -2.23 -26.30
N LEU A 334 -31.95 -1.70 -25.39
CA LEU A 334 -31.52 -1.34 -24.05
C LEU A 334 -31.74 -2.54 -23.11
N TYR A 335 -30.72 -2.93 -22.35
CA TYR A 335 -30.75 -4.09 -21.47
C TYR A 335 -30.17 -3.80 -20.09
N LEU A 336 -30.54 -4.61 -19.10
CA LEU A 336 -29.98 -4.57 -17.75
C LEU A 336 -28.74 -5.47 -17.61
N ALA A 337 -28.31 -6.10 -18.70
CA ALA A 337 -27.15 -6.99 -18.74
C ALA A 337 -26.27 -6.67 -19.97
N GLY A 338 -24.94 -6.67 -19.74
CA GLY A 338 -23.93 -6.61 -20.79
C GLY A 338 -23.62 -8.00 -21.39
N PRO A 339 -22.42 -8.23 -21.96
CA PRO A 339 -22.05 -9.48 -22.62
C PRO A 339 -22.14 -10.72 -21.70
N GLY A 340 -22.37 -11.89 -22.29
CA GLY A 340 -22.39 -13.19 -21.61
C GLY A 340 -23.78 -13.83 -21.46
N GLN A 341 -24.81 -13.27 -22.11
CA GLN A 341 -26.18 -13.79 -22.05
C GLN A 341 -26.55 -14.72 -23.20
N SER A 342 -25.74 -14.83 -24.26
CA SER A 342 -26.04 -15.66 -25.45
C SER A 342 -26.37 -17.12 -25.11
N SER A 343 -25.64 -17.70 -24.15
CA SER A 343 -25.83 -19.07 -23.65
C SER A 343 -26.88 -19.21 -22.53
N LYS A 344 -27.45 -18.09 -22.06
CA LYS A 344 -28.38 -18.00 -20.91
C LYS A 344 -29.76 -17.49 -21.30
N GLY A 345 -30.18 -17.74 -22.54
CA GLY A 345 -31.48 -17.28 -23.07
C GLY A 345 -31.41 -16.02 -23.93
N GLY A 346 -30.22 -15.46 -24.16
CA GLY A 346 -29.99 -14.32 -25.05
C GLY A 346 -30.53 -13.00 -24.51
N TYR A 347 -30.82 -12.08 -25.42
CA TYR A 347 -31.30 -10.73 -25.09
C TYR A 347 -32.74 -10.56 -25.56
N GLY A 348 -33.65 -10.29 -24.63
CA GLY A 348 -35.09 -10.25 -24.92
C GLY A 348 -35.90 -9.67 -23.76
N ALA A 349 -37.19 -10.00 -23.69
CA ALA A 349 -38.11 -9.32 -22.77
C ALA A 349 -37.76 -9.47 -21.28
N HIS A 350 -37.04 -10.54 -20.92
CA HIS A 350 -36.68 -10.88 -19.54
C HIS A 350 -35.50 -10.06 -18.99
N ASN A 351 -34.68 -9.45 -19.84
CA ASN A 351 -33.53 -8.64 -19.43
C ASN A 351 -33.49 -7.26 -20.11
N GLN A 352 -34.52 -6.88 -20.86
CA GLN A 352 -34.64 -5.55 -21.47
C GLN A 352 -34.85 -4.46 -20.41
N PHE A 353 -34.33 -3.28 -20.70
CA PHE A 353 -34.90 -2.03 -20.20
C PHE A 353 -35.95 -1.57 -21.23
N PRO A 354 -37.25 -1.46 -20.85
CA PRO A 354 -38.35 -1.32 -21.81
C PRO A 354 -38.45 0.10 -22.39
N LEU A 355 -37.50 0.45 -23.25
CA LEU A 355 -37.42 1.69 -24.02
C LEU A 355 -36.67 1.41 -25.33
N ALA A 356 -37.24 1.84 -26.45
CA ALA A 356 -36.62 1.70 -27.76
C ALA A 356 -35.38 2.61 -27.88
N PRO A 357 -34.22 2.10 -28.34
CA PRO A 357 -33.05 2.93 -28.61
C PRO A 357 -33.31 4.11 -29.56
N SER A 358 -34.19 3.97 -30.55
CA SER A 358 -34.57 5.07 -31.45
C SER A 358 -35.23 6.26 -30.72
N ALA A 359 -36.07 5.98 -29.72
CA ALA A 359 -36.70 7.02 -28.91
C ALA A 359 -35.66 7.77 -28.07
N LEU A 360 -34.69 7.04 -27.52
CA LEU A 360 -33.55 7.61 -26.79
C LEU A 360 -32.69 8.49 -27.72
N MET A 361 -32.33 7.99 -28.90
CA MET A 361 -31.56 8.71 -29.92
C MET A 361 -32.26 10.01 -30.33
N HIS A 362 -33.56 9.96 -30.66
CA HIS A 362 -34.31 11.16 -31.02
C HIS A 362 -34.45 12.18 -29.90
N ALA A 363 -34.43 11.74 -28.64
CA ALA A 363 -34.40 12.64 -27.48
C ALA A 363 -33.00 13.24 -27.28
N SER A 364 -31.94 12.45 -27.44
CA SER A 364 -30.55 12.92 -27.30
C SER A 364 -30.19 13.96 -28.36
N TRP A 365 -30.67 13.81 -29.60
CA TRP A 365 -30.47 14.78 -30.69
C TRP A 365 -31.08 16.15 -30.45
N LYS A 366 -32.03 16.28 -29.50
CA LYS A 366 -32.61 17.56 -29.08
C LYS A 366 -31.78 18.26 -28.00
N THR A 367 -30.74 17.60 -27.48
CA THR A 367 -29.89 18.12 -26.42
C THR A 367 -28.55 18.59 -26.99
N ASP A 368 -28.14 19.79 -26.63
CA ASP A 368 -26.80 20.30 -26.93
C ASP A 368 -25.85 20.04 -25.76
N PHE A 369 -25.39 18.79 -25.66
CA PHE A 369 -24.48 18.35 -24.60
C PHE A 369 -23.10 19.03 -24.71
N GLN A 370 -22.63 19.30 -25.93
CA GLN A 370 -21.36 20.00 -26.18
C GLN A 370 -21.39 21.41 -25.58
N THR A 371 -22.40 22.23 -25.89
CA THR A 371 -22.53 23.58 -25.32
C THR A 371 -22.66 23.53 -23.79
N GLY A 372 -23.41 22.56 -23.25
CA GLY A 372 -23.52 22.36 -21.81
C GLY A 372 -22.18 22.04 -21.14
N MET A 373 -21.33 21.25 -21.80
CA MET A 373 -20.00 20.92 -21.31
C MET A 373 -19.03 22.10 -21.43
N THR A 374 -19.03 22.81 -22.57
CA THR A 374 -18.24 24.04 -22.77
C THR A 374 -18.53 25.07 -21.68
N GLN A 375 -19.81 25.30 -21.36
CA GLN A 375 -20.19 26.22 -20.29
C GLN A 375 -19.66 25.78 -18.92
N LYS A 376 -19.64 24.47 -18.62
CA LYS A 376 -19.08 23.95 -17.37
C LYS A 376 -17.57 24.15 -17.30
N ILE A 377 -16.86 23.92 -18.41
CA ILE A 377 -15.43 24.19 -18.54
C ILE A 377 -15.15 25.68 -18.31
N ASP A 378 -15.88 26.57 -18.98
CA ASP A 378 -15.71 28.01 -18.82
C ASP A 378 -16.01 28.50 -17.41
N ASN A 379 -17.08 27.99 -16.78
CA ASN A 379 -17.43 28.30 -15.40
C ASN A 379 -16.34 27.84 -14.43
N PHE A 380 -15.81 26.62 -14.61
CA PHE A 380 -14.72 26.10 -13.80
C PHE A 380 -13.50 27.02 -13.87
N TRP A 381 -13.02 27.34 -15.07
CA TRP A 381 -11.85 28.21 -15.21
C TRP A 381 -12.12 29.61 -14.68
N SER A 382 -13.31 30.18 -14.94
CA SER A 382 -13.66 31.49 -14.39
C SER A 382 -13.64 31.53 -12.85
N ALA A 383 -13.98 30.44 -12.18
CA ALA A 383 -14.03 30.37 -10.72
C ALA A 383 -12.72 29.88 -10.07
N HIS A 384 -12.00 28.96 -10.71
CA HIS A 384 -10.92 28.19 -10.09
C HIS A 384 -9.55 28.34 -10.78
N THR A 385 -9.35 29.19 -11.79
CA THR A 385 -8.03 29.36 -12.45
C THR A 385 -6.90 29.61 -11.44
N GLY A 386 -7.08 30.54 -10.49
CA GLY A 386 -6.02 30.88 -9.53
C GLY A 386 -5.71 29.75 -8.53
N ASP A 387 -6.73 29.00 -8.12
CA ASP A 387 -6.54 27.85 -7.23
C ASP A 387 -5.93 26.67 -8.00
N TYR A 388 -6.29 26.47 -9.27
CA TYR A 388 -5.63 25.51 -10.16
C TYR A 388 -4.14 25.81 -10.33
N GLU A 389 -3.78 27.07 -10.63
CA GLU A 389 -2.39 27.54 -10.71
C GLU A 389 -1.62 27.24 -9.41
N THR A 390 -2.25 27.51 -8.26
CA THR A 390 -1.67 27.26 -6.93
C THR A 390 -1.41 25.77 -6.71
N ALA A 391 -2.35 24.91 -7.11
CA ALA A 391 -2.24 23.46 -6.95
C ALA A 391 -1.10 22.87 -7.80
N ILE A 392 -1.01 23.22 -9.09
CA ILE A 392 0.07 22.72 -9.97
C ILE A 392 1.44 23.28 -9.58
N LYS A 393 1.50 24.50 -9.02
CA LYS A 393 2.73 25.10 -8.49
C LYS A 393 3.21 24.38 -7.21
N GLY A 394 2.28 24.01 -6.34
CA GLY A 394 2.56 23.17 -5.18
C GLY A 394 3.10 21.79 -5.58
N GLU A 395 2.47 21.14 -6.55
CA GLU A 395 2.91 19.84 -7.09
C GLU A 395 4.32 19.91 -7.68
N PHE A 396 4.62 20.92 -8.49
CA PHE A 396 5.95 21.14 -9.04
C PHE A 396 7.02 21.25 -7.94
N ALA A 397 6.78 22.11 -6.94
CA ALA A 397 7.71 22.29 -5.82
C ALA A 397 7.88 21.00 -5.00
N TYR A 398 6.79 20.26 -4.81
CA TYR A 398 6.80 18.97 -4.13
C TYR A 398 7.70 17.96 -4.86
N GLN A 399 7.47 17.77 -6.16
CA GLN A 399 8.25 16.81 -6.96
C GLN A 399 9.74 17.20 -6.98
N ALA A 400 10.06 18.49 -7.07
CA ALA A 400 11.43 18.97 -7.08
C ALA A 400 12.15 18.65 -5.75
N ARG A 401 11.49 18.92 -4.62
CA ARG A 401 12.01 18.61 -3.27
C ARG A 401 12.11 17.11 -3.02
N LYS A 402 11.05 16.35 -3.37
CA LYS A 402 11.00 14.89 -3.25
C LYS A 402 12.14 14.23 -4.01
N GLN A 403 12.35 14.62 -5.26
CA GLN A 403 13.36 14.02 -6.12
C GLN A 403 14.79 14.41 -5.69
N LEU A 404 15.01 15.65 -5.23
CA LEU A 404 16.29 16.05 -4.64
C LEU A 404 16.63 15.20 -3.41
N LYS A 405 15.68 15.01 -2.50
CA LYS A 405 15.85 14.20 -1.29
C LYS A 405 16.15 12.75 -1.63
N ALA A 406 15.40 12.16 -2.57
CA ALA A 406 15.65 10.81 -3.06
C ALA A 406 17.07 10.69 -3.64
N ALA A 407 17.50 11.64 -4.49
CA ALA A 407 18.83 11.64 -5.06
C ALA A 407 19.95 11.76 -4.00
N GLN A 408 19.73 12.55 -2.93
CA GLN A 408 20.71 12.71 -1.84
C GLN A 408 20.81 11.47 -0.94
N ALA A 409 19.73 10.70 -0.79
CA ALA A 409 19.73 9.48 0.02
C ALA A 409 20.50 8.32 -0.63
N TRP A 410 20.67 8.33 -1.95
CA TRP A 410 21.32 7.23 -2.67
C TRP A 410 22.86 7.23 -2.48
N PRO A 411 23.47 6.08 -2.16
CA PRO A 411 24.91 5.92 -2.17
C PRO A 411 25.52 6.35 -3.51
N PRO A 412 26.74 6.95 -3.53
CA PRO A 412 27.39 7.40 -4.77
C PRO A 412 27.48 6.32 -5.86
N ALA A 413 27.67 5.06 -5.47
CA ALA A 413 27.73 3.93 -6.39
C ALA A 413 26.39 3.65 -7.08
N GLU A 414 25.28 3.68 -6.34
CA GLU A 414 23.93 3.48 -6.90
C GLU A 414 23.50 4.66 -7.79
N ARG A 415 23.88 5.89 -7.42
CA ARG A 415 23.67 7.07 -8.28
C ARG A 415 24.37 6.96 -9.63
N ALA A 416 25.55 6.32 -9.68
CA ALA A 416 26.28 6.10 -10.92
C ALA A 416 25.63 5.05 -11.84
N LEU A 417 24.78 4.18 -11.30
CA LEU A 417 24.04 3.16 -12.05
C LEU A 417 22.73 3.68 -12.65
N GLN A 418 22.19 4.78 -12.16
CA GLN A 418 20.98 5.39 -12.75
C GLN A 418 21.24 5.88 -14.18
N ALA A 419 20.22 5.85 -15.02
CA ALA A 419 20.27 6.48 -16.35
C ALA A 419 20.68 7.96 -16.23
N PRO A 420 21.51 8.52 -17.13
CA PRO A 420 21.99 9.89 -17.05
C PRO A 420 20.89 10.92 -16.77
N GLU A 421 19.70 10.71 -17.35
CA GLU A 421 18.50 11.52 -17.23
C GLU A 421 17.83 11.48 -15.85
N HIS A 422 18.02 10.42 -15.08
CA HIS A 422 17.43 10.27 -13.74
C HIS A 422 18.30 10.86 -12.62
N ARG A 423 19.56 11.22 -12.92
CA ARG A 423 20.56 11.70 -11.95
C ARG A 423 20.35 13.17 -11.55
N PHE A 424 19.15 13.51 -11.07
CA PHE A 424 18.79 14.87 -10.65
C PHE A 424 19.68 15.38 -9.51
N THR A 425 20.28 16.56 -9.69
CA THR A 425 21.26 17.13 -8.75
C THR A 425 20.75 18.36 -8.00
N ARG A 426 21.52 18.83 -7.01
CA ARG A 426 21.23 20.09 -6.29
C ARG A 426 21.26 21.30 -7.22
N GLU A 427 22.15 21.30 -8.20
CA GLU A 427 22.26 22.33 -9.23
C GLU A 427 21.02 22.32 -10.14
N ASP A 428 20.53 21.14 -10.51
CA ASP A 428 19.31 21.00 -11.32
C ASP A 428 18.08 21.45 -10.52
N TYR A 429 18.01 21.13 -9.23
CA TYR A 429 16.98 21.64 -8.33
C TYR A 429 17.01 23.18 -8.23
N ARG A 430 18.20 23.78 -8.06
CA ARG A 430 18.35 25.25 -8.05
C ARG A 430 17.95 25.89 -9.38
N LEU A 431 18.22 25.22 -10.50
CA LEU A 431 17.80 25.66 -11.82
C LEU A 431 16.27 25.73 -11.91
N VAL A 432 15.59 24.60 -11.66
CA VAL A 432 14.13 24.52 -11.84
C VAL A 432 13.38 25.39 -10.82
N MET A 433 13.85 25.45 -9.57
CA MET A 433 13.26 26.35 -8.56
C MET A 433 13.60 27.82 -8.82
N GLY A 434 14.76 28.12 -9.43
CA GLY A 434 15.16 29.47 -9.82
C GLY A 434 14.29 30.08 -10.92
N ALA A 435 13.62 29.24 -11.73
CA ALA A 435 12.61 29.68 -12.71
C ALA A 435 11.30 30.14 -12.05
N VAL A 436 11.12 29.90 -10.75
CA VAL A 436 9.93 30.24 -9.96
C VAL A 436 10.31 31.20 -8.82
N PRO A 437 10.61 32.47 -9.10
CA PRO A 437 11.37 33.34 -8.20
C PRO A 437 10.63 33.74 -6.91
N ASN A 438 9.32 33.51 -6.83
CA ASN A 438 8.54 33.76 -5.63
C ASN A 438 8.60 32.61 -4.61
N LEU A 439 9.16 31.45 -4.97
CA LEU A 439 9.36 30.34 -4.05
C LEU A 439 10.79 30.32 -3.51
N PRO A 440 11.00 29.96 -2.22
CA PRO A 440 12.33 29.82 -1.67
C PRO A 440 13.08 28.68 -2.36
N ILE A 441 14.30 28.97 -2.81
CA ILE A 441 15.18 27.96 -3.40
C ILE A 441 15.63 26.96 -2.33
N ASP A 442 15.80 27.37 -1.06
CA ASP A 442 16.10 26.43 0.03
C ASP A 442 14.91 25.48 0.28
N GLU A 443 15.15 24.19 0.08
CA GLU A 443 14.19 23.09 0.26
C GLU A 443 13.72 22.91 1.70
N ASN A 444 14.49 23.42 2.68
CA ASN A 444 14.17 23.30 4.10
C ASN A 444 13.20 24.37 4.61
N VAL A 445 12.98 25.42 3.81
CA VAL A 445 12.08 26.51 4.15
C VAL A 445 10.64 26.07 3.86
N PRO A 446 9.75 26.05 4.86
CA PRO A 446 8.35 25.71 4.63
C PRO A 446 7.71 26.75 3.69
N LEU A 447 6.86 26.27 2.78
CA LEU A 447 6.06 27.14 1.93
C LEU A 447 4.83 27.66 2.68
N SER A 448 4.19 28.66 2.10
CA SER A 448 2.84 29.09 2.49
C SER A 448 1.94 29.10 1.27
N VAL A 449 0.63 28.98 1.47
CA VAL A 449 -0.36 29.05 0.39
C VAL A 449 -0.31 30.42 -0.29
N GLU A 450 -0.01 31.50 0.45
CA GLU A 450 0.16 32.84 -0.12
C GLU A 450 1.37 32.91 -1.05
N LEU A 451 2.48 32.26 -0.70
CA LEU A 451 3.64 32.15 -1.60
C LEU A 451 3.31 31.35 -2.86
N LEU A 452 2.53 30.27 -2.74
CA LEU A 452 2.06 29.51 -3.90
C LEU A 452 1.07 30.32 -4.76
N LYS A 453 0.22 31.16 -4.16
CA LYS A 453 -0.70 32.05 -4.87
C LYS A 453 -0.02 33.23 -5.56
N ALA A 454 1.15 33.64 -5.07
CA ALA A 454 1.88 34.75 -5.66
C ALA A 454 2.34 34.43 -7.09
N LYS A 455 2.01 35.34 -8.02
CA LYS A 455 2.50 35.29 -9.40
C LYS A 455 3.82 36.04 -9.50
N ALA A 456 4.77 35.48 -10.22
CA ALA A 456 6.01 36.18 -10.55
C ALA A 456 6.48 35.83 -11.95
N ALA A 457 6.94 36.84 -12.69
CA ALA A 457 7.57 36.64 -13.98
C ALA A 457 8.79 35.71 -13.84
N ALA A 458 8.98 34.81 -14.81
CA ALA A 458 10.15 33.94 -14.83
C ALA A 458 11.44 34.77 -14.77
N ASN A 459 12.40 34.33 -13.96
CA ASN A 459 13.68 35.03 -13.81
C ASN A 459 14.50 34.96 -15.10
N GLY A 460 15.01 36.09 -15.60
CA GLY A 460 15.78 36.17 -16.84
C GLY A 460 17.09 35.36 -16.86
N SER A 461 17.59 34.87 -15.72
CA SER A 461 18.76 33.98 -15.65
C SER A 461 18.45 32.50 -15.88
N VAL A 462 17.18 32.08 -15.86
CA VAL A 462 16.75 30.70 -16.14
C VAL A 462 15.57 30.74 -17.11
N GLN A 463 15.76 30.18 -18.30
CA GLN A 463 14.72 30.18 -19.32
C GLN A 463 13.82 28.95 -19.16
N ALA A 464 12.55 29.18 -18.85
CA ALA A 464 11.51 28.16 -18.88
C ALA A 464 10.77 28.22 -20.22
N HIS A 465 10.47 27.07 -20.80
CA HIS A 465 9.74 26.92 -22.04
C HIS A 465 8.68 25.84 -21.88
N ALA A 466 7.56 25.93 -22.59
CA ALA A 466 6.75 24.74 -22.86
C ALA A 466 7.54 23.81 -23.79
N LEU A 467 7.47 22.50 -23.58
CA LEU A 467 8.05 21.55 -24.53
C LEU A 467 7.42 21.76 -25.90
N ASN A 468 8.25 22.05 -26.91
CA ASN A 468 7.80 22.22 -28.28
C ASN A 468 8.44 21.15 -29.17
N ILE A 469 7.62 20.30 -29.79
CA ILE A 469 8.08 19.33 -30.77
C ILE A 469 7.58 19.78 -32.14
N HIS A 470 8.53 20.18 -32.99
CA HIS A 470 8.29 20.51 -34.39
C HIS A 470 7.16 21.55 -34.64
N GLY A 471 6.99 22.50 -33.73
CA GLY A 471 5.97 23.55 -33.78
C GLY A 471 4.76 23.31 -32.87
N PHE A 472 4.57 22.08 -32.37
CA PHE A 472 3.48 21.74 -31.47
C PHE A 472 3.92 21.91 -30.02
N MET A 473 3.19 22.73 -29.27
CA MET A 473 3.46 22.98 -27.84
C MET A 473 2.71 21.98 -26.96
N SER A 474 3.41 21.42 -25.99
CA SER A 474 2.80 20.64 -24.92
C SER A 474 1.95 21.55 -24.02
N SER A 475 0.87 20.99 -23.47
CA SER A 475 -0.02 21.69 -22.55
C SER A 475 0.55 21.83 -21.13
N ASP A 476 1.51 21.00 -20.76
CA ASP A 476 1.88 20.76 -19.35
C ASP A 476 3.36 20.41 -19.12
N ILE A 477 4.08 19.88 -20.12
CA ILE A 477 5.52 19.60 -19.99
C ILE A 477 6.32 20.91 -20.08
N LEU A 478 7.17 21.15 -19.09
CA LEU A 478 8.12 22.28 -19.07
C LEU A 478 9.54 21.82 -19.41
N ARG A 479 10.27 22.67 -20.13
CA ARG A 479 11.71 22.57 -20.40
C ARG A 479 12.41 23.77 -19.77
N PHE A 480 13.39 23.51 -18.91
CA PHE A 480 14.26 24.52 -18.32
C PHE A 480 15.64 24.45 -18.96
N SER A 481 16.17 25.58 -19.41
CA SER A 481 17.53 25.70 -19.95
C SER A 481 18.41 26.54 -19.04
N ALA A 482 19.67 26.10 -18.88
CA ALA A 482 20.72 26.80 -18.14
C ALA A 482 21.86 27.23 -19.06
N ASP A 483 22.71 28.15 -18.56
CA ASP A 483 23.99 28.48 -19.18
C ASP A 483 24.85 27.20 -19.34
N GLY A 484 25.46 27.03 -20.52
CA GLY A 484 26.27 25.84 -20.85
C GLY A 484 25.51 24.69 -21.50
N GLY A 485 24.24 24.88 -21.87
CA GLY A 485 23.49 23.96 -22.75
C GLY A 485 22.66 22.89 -22.03
N ARG A 486 22.79 22.76 -20.70
CA ARG A 486 22.04 21.81 -19.87
C ARG A 486 20.52 22.05 -19.98
N GLN A 487 19.75 20.97 -20.07
CA GLN A 487 18.29 20.98 -20.12
C GLN A 487 17.71 20.17 -18.96
N VAL A 488 16.58 20.59 -18.41
CA VAL A 488 15.78 19.78 -17.48
C VAL A 488 14.34 19.79 -17.96
N LEU A 489 13.74 18.62 -18.15
CA LEU A 489 12.31 18.46 -18.39
C LEU A 489 11.58 18.23 -17.07
N TYR A 490 10.45 18.89 -16.89
CA TYR A 490 9.44 18.53 -15.90
C TYR A 490 8.25 17.94 -16.63
N ILE A 491 7.95 16.67 -16.36
CA ILE A 491 6.83 15.92 -16.93
C ILE A 491 5.86 15.62 -15.78
N PRO A 492 4.73 16.34 -15.66
CA PRO A 492 3.72 16.06 -14.65
C PRO A 492 3.28 14.59 -14.71
N GLY A 493 3.21 13.93 -13.56
CA GLY A 493 2.76 12.54 -13.45
C GLY A 493 3.82 11.46 -13.75
N ALA A 494 5.00 11.83 -14.27
CA ALA A 494 6.11 10.90 -14.45
C ALA A 494 6.83 10.59 -13.12
N GLN A 495 7.50 9.44 -13.04
CA GLN A 495 8.41 9.08 -11.95
C GLN A 495 9.72 8.53 -12.54
N PRO A 496 10.86 9.24 -12.41
CA PRO A 496 11.00 10.58 -11.84
C PRO A 496 10.26 11.66 -12.66
N ALA A 497 9.80 12.73 -11.98
CA ALA A 497 9.08 13.84 -12.62
C ALA A 497 10.02 14.83 -13.34
N PHE A 498 11.28 14.89 -12.90
CA PHE A 498 12.33 15.70 -13.54
C PHE A 498 13.34 14.82 -14.27
N LEU A 499 13.59 15.11 -15.53
CA LEU A 499 14.61 14.44 -16.35
C LEU A 499 15.69 15.45 -16.76
N ARG A 500 16.95 15.15 -16.49
CA ARG A 500 18.08 16.05 -16.81
C ARG A 500 18.81 15.63 -18.09
N PHE A 501 19.31 16.59 -18.86
CA PHE A 501 20.08 16.32 -20.06
C PHE A 501 21.26 17.27 -20.12
N ASP A 502 22.44 16.75 -20.49
CA ASP A 502 23.66 17.57 -20.54
C ASP A 502 23.63 18.58 -21.71
N SER A 503 22.79 18.36 -22.73
CA SER A 503 22.60 19.26 -23.87
C SER A 503 21.21 19.15 -24.51
N LEU A 504 20.83 20.15 -25.33
CA LEU A 504 19.63 20.09 -26.18
C LEU A 504 19.67 18.92 -27.18
N GLU A 505 20.86 18.54 -27.64
CA GLU A 505 21.06 17.36 -28.51
C GLU A 505 20.69 16.07 -27.77
N LYS A 506 21.09 15.92 -26.50
CA LYS A 506 20.73 14.75 -25.69
C LYS A 506 19.24 14.66 -25.39
N LEU A 507 18.61 15.80 -25.15
CA LEU A 507 17.15 15.88 -25.05
C LEU A 507 16.48 15.45 -26.37
N ASN A 508 16.95 15.94 -27.52
CA ASN A 508 16.43 15.55 -28.83
C ASN A 508 16.55 14.04 -29.11
N GLN A 509 17.70 13.46 -28.74
CA GLN A 509 17.92 12.02 -28.83
C GLN A 509 16.91 11.25 -27.98
N TRP A 510 16.73 11.65 -26.71
CA TRP A 510 15.81 11.01 -25.79
C TRP A 510 14.36 11.07 -26.26
N VAL A 511 13.88 12.22 -26.75
CA VAL A 511 12.51 12.34 -27.30
C VAL A 511 12.32 11.41 -28.50
N THR A 512 13.31 11.33 -29.39
CA THR A 512 13.26 10.41 -30.54
C THR A 512 13.19 8.95 -30.08
N GLU A 513 13.95 8.58 -29.04
CA GLU A 513 13.90 7.24 -28.46
C GLU A 513 12.52 6.91 -27.86
N GLN A 514 11.84 7.86 -27.21
CA GLN A 514 10.48 7.65 -26.70
C GLN A 514 9.49 7.33 -27.82
N THR A 515 9.65 7.91 -29.01
CA THR A 515 8.73 7.64 -30.14
C THR A 515 8.85 6.24 -30.74
N ARG A 516 9.96 5.53 -30.47
CA ARG A 516 10.21 4.18 -31.03
C ARG A 516 9.39 3.09 -30.35
N ASP A 517 9.03 3.29 -29.09
CA ASP A 517 8.16 2.37 -28.35
C ASP A 517 6.71 2.86 -28.44
N PRO A 518 5.76 2.03 -28.91
CA PRO A 518 4.37 2.45 -29.08
C PRO A 518 3.71 2.96 -27.78
N LYS A 519 4.03 2.38 -26.62
CA LYS A 519 3.47 2.80 -25.33
C LYS A 519 4.09 4.11 -24.85
N LYS A 520 5.41 4.26 -24.98
CA LYS A 520 6.10 5.50 -24.61
C LYS A 520 5.70 6.65 -25.53
N ARG A 521 5.51 6.36 -26.82
CA ARG A 521 4.99 7.30 -27.82
C ARG A 521 3.59 7.78 -27.45
N GLU A 522 2.67 6.87 -27.14
CA GLU A 522 1.31 7.23 -26.71
C GLU A 522 1.33 8.03 -25.40
N ALA A 523 2.23 7.68 -24.48
CA ALA A 523 2.41 8.44 -23.25
C ALA A 523 2.91 9.87 -23.50
N LEU A 524 3.83 10.07 -24.44
CA LEU A 524 4.38 11.38 -24.77
C LEU A 524 3.34 12.26 -25.47
N VAL A 525 2.64 11.69 -26.46
CA VAL A 525 1.63 12.42 -27.24
C VAL A 525 0.38 12.73 -26.42
N ALA A 526 0.18 12.07 -25.27
CA ALA A 526 -0.86 12.40 -24.30
C ALA A 526 -0.65 13.74 -23.56
N HIS A 527 0.53 14.36 -23.67
CA HIS A 527 0.82 15.70 -23.12
C HIS A 527 0.55 16.84 -24.12
N PHE A 528 -0.07 16.53 -25.25
CA PHE A 528 -0.44 17.48 -26.30
C PHE A 528 -1.96 17.44 -26.53
N PRO A 529 -2.58 18.58 -26.90
CA PRO A 529 -3.96 18.62 -27.35
C PRO A 529 -4.28 17.59 -28.44
N LEU A 530 -5.45 16.96 -28.38
CA LEU A 530 -5.91 15.97 -29.36
C LEU A 530 -5.96 16.54 -30.77
N ILE A 531 -6.29 17.83 -30.91
CA ILE A 531 -6.33 18.50 -32.20
C ILE A 531 -4.97 18.48 -32.92
N TYR A 532 -3.84 18.38 -32.19
CA TYR A 532 -2.50 18.30 -32.79
C TYR A 532 -2.15 16.92 -33.33
N ARG A 533 -2.88 15.86 -32.98
CA ARG A 533 -2.55 14.49 -33.37
C ARG A 533 -2.81 14.23 -34.86
N GLN A 534 -3.91 14.76 -35.40
CA GLN A 534 -4.38 14.47 -36.75
C GLN A 534 -3.71 15.34 -37.83
N ASP A 535 -3.53 14.79 -39.02
CA ASP A 535 -3.11 15.55 -40.21
C ASP A 535 -4.20 16.56 -40.62
N HIS A 536 -3.81 17.80 -40.90
CA HIS A 536 -4.76 18.84 -41.31
C HIS A 536 -4.73 19.05 -42.84
N ALA A 537 -5.87 18.84 -43.49
CA ALA A 537 -6.09 19.33 -44.86
C ALA A 537 -6.48 20.83 -44.83
N ALA A 538 -6.10 21.57 -45.88
CA ALA A 538 -6.38 23.00 -46.03
C ALA A 538 -7.86 23.39 -45.83
N SER A 539 -8.79 22.44 -46.00
CA SER A 539 -10.24 22.66 -45.88
C SER A 539 -10.77 22.73 -44.45
N PHE A 540 -10.04 22.25 -43.43
CA PHE A 540 -10.50 22.33 -42.02
C PHE A 540 -10.52 23.79 -41.52
N ALA A 541 -9.69 24.65 -42.10
CA ALA A 541 -9.59 26.06 -41.73
C ALA A 541 -10.65 26.97 -42.40
N GLU A 542 -11.32 26.54 -43.47
CA GLU A 542 -11.93 27.49 -44.41
C GLU A 542 -13.43 27.77 -44.24
N LYS A 543 -14.21 26.96 -43.50
CA LYS A 543 -15.69 27.16 -43.49
C LYS A 543 -16.49 27.14 -42.20
N THR A 544 -15.95 26.80 -41.02
CA THR A 544 -16.80 26.78 -39.80
C THR A 544 -16.19 27.45 -38.57
N ILE A 545 -14.87 27.65 -38.51
CA ILE A 545 -14.19 27.98 -37.23
C ILE A 545 -13.70 29.44 -37.15
N ARG A 546 -14.11 30.30 -38.08
CA ARG A 546 -13.68 31.72 -38.10
C ARG A 546 -14.60 32.66 -37.31
N GLY A 547 -15.77 32.18 -36.88
CA GLY A 547 -16.80 33.01 -36.23
C GLY A 547 -16.88 32.92 -34.71
N VAL A 548 -16.39 31.84 -34.07
CA VAL A 548 -16.77 31.49 -32.69
C VAL A 548 -15.60 31.56 -31.69
N LEU A 549 -14.34 31.42 -32.13
CA LEU A 549 -13.17 31.38 -31.23
C LEU A 549 -12.05 32.33 -31.71
N PRO A 550 -11.90 33.52 -31.09
CA PRO A 550 -10.94 34.55 -31.51
C PRO A 550 -9.50 34.26 -31.09
N ILE A 551 -9.05 33.00 -30.97
CA ILE A 551 -7.67 32.64 -30.53
C ILE A 551 -6.95 31.67 -31.49
N LEU A 552 -7.66 31.07 -32.46
CA LEU A 552 -7.12 30.09 -33.43
C LEU A 552 -6.06 30.60 -34.43
N TRP A 553 -5.59 31.84 -34.29
CA TRP A 553 -4.54 32.44 -35.12
C TRP A 553 -3.15 32.11 -34.56
N LEU A 554 -3.09 31.49 -33.38
CA LEU A 554 -1.87 30.95 -32.75
C LEU A 554 -1.56 29.49 -33.15
N THR A 555 -2.46 28.76 -33.81
CA THR A 555 -2.34 27.30 -34.00
C THR A 555 -1.71 26.86 -35.33
N HIS A 556 -1.25 27.79 -36.18
CA HIS A 556 -0.64 27.47 -37.50
C HIS A 556 -1.49 26.55 -38.41
N VAL A 557 -2.80 26.45 -38.16
CA VAL A 557 -3.75 25.67 -38.96
C VAL A 557 -4.06 26.46 -40.24
N GLY A 558 -3.54 26.00 -41.38
CA GLY A 558 -3.74 26.67 -42.68
C GLY A 558 -2.87 26.15 -43.82
N ASP A 559 -1.72 25.55 -43.52
CA ASP A 559 -0.90 24.81 -44.51
C ASP A 559 -1.18 23.31 -44.41
N LYS A 560 -1.04 22.55 -45.51
CA LYS A 560 -0.97 21.08 -45.44
C LYS A 560 0.20 20.70 -44.54
N LYS A 561 -0.07 20.38 -43.28
CA LYS A 561 0.92 20.03 -42.27
C LYS A 561 0.59 18.69 -41.67
N GLU A 562 1.64 17.90 -41.52
CA GLU A 562 1.62 16.61 -40.84
C GLU A 562 1.31 16.84 -39.36
N GLY A 563 0.37 16.05 -38.83
CA GLY A 563 0.02 16.03 -37.42
C GLY A 563 1.10 15.35 -36.58
N LEU A 564 0.97 15.47 -35.27
CA LEU A 564 1.97 14.99 -34.31
C LEU A 564 2.14 13.47 -34.36
N ASP A 565 1.08 12.71 -34.65
CA ASP A 565 1.17 11.25 -34.80
C ASP A 565 2.06 10.87 -36.00
N THR A 566 1.86 11.55 -37.13
CA THR A 566 2.69 11.41 -38.34
C THR A 566 4.14 11.84 -38.07
N ILE A 567 4.35 12.95 -37.35
CA ILE A 567 5.70 13.40 -36.96
C ILE A 567 6.37 12.37 -36.06
N PHE A 568 5.67 11.81 -35.08
CA PHE A 568 6.22 10.82 -34.16
C PHE A 568 6.53 9.50 -34.87
N GLU A 569 5.72 9.09 -35.85
CA GLU A 569 6.03 7.94 -36.71
C GLU A 569 7.30 8.19 -37.55
N LYS A 570 7.46 9.40 -38.09
CA LYS A 570 8.68 9.78 -38.80
C LYS A 570 9.91 9.84 -37.89
N MET A 571 9.75 10.27 -36.65
CA MET A 571 10.81 10.22 -35.64
C MET A 571 11.20 8.78 -35.32
N ALA A 572 10.21 7.90 -35.10
CA ALA A 572 10.43 6.50 -34.80
C ALA A 572 11.18 5.78 -35.93
N THR A 573 10.84 6.09 -37.18
CA THR A 573 11.45 5.52 -38.39
C THR A 573 12.73 6.23 -38.85
N GLY A 574 13.11 7.35 -38.21
CA GLY A 574 14.29 8.14 -38.59
C GLY A 574 14.15 8.88 -39.93
N THR A 575 12.92 9.09 -40.41
CA THR A 575 12.62 9.77 -41.68
C THR A 575 12.28 11.26 -41.51
N LEU A 576 12.18 11.74 -40.26
CA LEU A 576 11.99 13.16 -39.97
C LEU A 576 13.22 13.98 -40.40
N LYS A 577 13.00 15.14 -41.04
CA LYS A 577 14.06 16.08 -41.42
C LYS A 577 14.23 17.16 -40.35
N GLY A 578 15.39 17.17 -39.69
CA GLY A 578 15.74 18.17 -38.67
C GLY A 578 15.58 17.64 -37.23
N PRO A 579 15.94 18.44 -36.21
CA PRO A 579 15.77 18.05 -34.81
C PRO A 579 14.29 18.01 -34.42
N ALA A 580 13.93 17.18 -33.44
CA ALA A 580 12.58 17.13 -32.90
C ALA A 580 12.19 18.45 -32.19
N ILE A 581 13.13 19.02 -31.45
CA ILE A 581 13.02 20.27 -30.68
C ILE A 581 14.04 21.25 -31.23
N ASN A 582 13.57 22.42 -31.65
CA ASN A 582 14.40 23.53 -32.10
C ASN A 582 14.51 24.61 -31.03
N ASP A 583 15.67 25.28 -30.96
CA ASP A 583 15.95 26.31 -29.94
C ASP A 583 15.30 27.68 -30.24
N GLY A 584 14.58 27.79 -31.36
CA GLY A 584 14.01 29.04 -31.86
C GLY A 584 12.71 29.50 -31.19
N HIS A 585 12.33 28.93 -30.04
CA HIS A 585 11.06 29.25 -29.37
C HIS A 585 11.27 30.16 -28.17
N SER A 586 10.44 31.19 -28.05
CA SER A 586 10.55 32.21 -27.00
C SER A 586 10.42 31.58 -25.60
N PRO A 587 11.25 32.01 -24.63
CA PRO A 587 11.04 31.66 -23.23
C PRO A 587 9.70 32.21 -22.73
N ILE A 588 9.15 31.57 -21.70
CA ILE A 588 7.98 32.05 -20.97
C ILE A 588 8.42 33.30 -20.19
N GLU A 589 7.95 34.48 -20.59
CA GLU A 589 8.28 35.76 -19.94
C GLU A 589 7.41 36.05 -18.71
N GLY A 590 6.19 35.50 -18.67
CA GLY A 590 5.24 35.65 -17.58
C GLY A 590 5.44 34.65 -16.44
N ASP A 591 4.43 34.53 -15.57
CA ASP A 591 4.40 33.47 -14.56
C ASP A 591 4.21 32.10 -15.23
N VAL A 592 5.11 31.17 -14.92
CA VAL A 592 5.17 29.83 -15.54
C VAL A 592 3.86 29.06 -15.36
N PHE A 593 3.26 29.11 -14.18
CA PHE A 593 2.06 28.34 -13.85
C PHE A 593 0.79 28.99 -14.39
N SER A 594 0.77 30.31 -14.53
CA SER A 594 -0.29 31.01 -15.27
C SER A 594 -0.30 30.62 -16.75
N THR A 595 0.88 30.45 -17.35
CA THR A 595 1.01 29.94 -18.73
C THR A 595 0.53 28.49 -18.82
N LEU A 596 0.94 27.61 -17.90
CA LEU A 596 0.46 26.23 -17.86
C LEU A 596 -1.05 26.13 -17.64
N ALA A 597 -1.63 26.93 -16.74
CA ALA A 597 -3.07 26.95 -16.53
C ALA A 597 -3.83 27.42 -17.78
N THR A 598 -3.28 28.40 -18.51
CA THR A 598 -3.85 28.85 -19.78
C THR A 598 -3.79 27.74 -20.83
N ALA A 599 -2.65 27.06 -20.97
CA ALA A 599 -2.50 25.94 -21.90
C ALA A 599 -3.40 24.75 -21.54
N ALA A 600 -3.56 24.45 -20.24
CA ALA A 600 -4.49 23.43 -19.75
C ALA A 600 -5.95 23.81 -20.02
N LYS A 601 -6.33 25.09 -19.88
CA LYS A 601 -7.67 25.59 -20.24
C LYS A 601 -7.94 25.42 -21.73
N GLU A 602 -7.02 25.86 -22.57
CA GLU A 602 -7.15 25.77 -24.02
C GLU A 602 -7.23 24.31 -24.48
N ARG A 603 -6.39 23.45 -23.91
CA ARG A 603 -6.45 22.01 -24.16
C ARG A 603 -7.78 21.42 -23.71
N MET A 604 -8.26 21.75 -22.50
CA MET A 604 -9.55 21.26 -21.99
C MET A 604 -10.71 21.60 -22.91
N ALA A 605 -10.76 22.84 -23.41
CA ALA A 605 -11.76 23.28 -24.37
C ALA A 605 -11.61 22.59 -25.74
N SER A 606 -10.38 22.51 -26.26
CA SER A 606 -10.10 21.89 -27.56
C SER A 606 -10.35 20.39 -27.57
N ASP A 607 -9.92 19.67 -26.53
CA ASP A 607 -10.10 18.23 -26.42
C ASP A 607 -11.59 17.91 -26.27
N ALA A 608 -12.33 18.71 -25.49
CA ALA A 608 -13.78 18.61 -25.39
C ALA A 608 -14.47 18.81 -26.74
N ASP A 609 -14.05 19.80 -27.54
CA ASP A 609 -14.60 20.05 -28.88
C ASP A 609 -14.33 18.90 -29.87
N VAL A 610 -13.13 18.30 -29.80
CA VAL A 610 -12.77 17.16 -30.67
C VAL A 610 -13.58 15.92 -30.35
N VAL A 611 -13.81 15.65 -29.05
CA VAL A 611 -14.38 14.39 -28.57
C VAL A 611 -15.89 14.46 -28.36
N ILE A 612 -16.41 15.61 -27.93
CA ILE A 612 -17.82 15.85 -27.66
C ILE A 612 -18.40 16.63 -28.85
N LYS A 613 -18.68 15.93 -29.96
CA LYS A 613 -19.36 16.57 -31.10
C LYS A 613 -20.88 16.62 -30.89
N SER A 614 -21.51 17.75 -31.23
CA SER A 614 -22.97 17.89 -31.15
C SER A 614 -23.69 16.88 -32.05
N ASN A 615 -24.73 16.24 -31.50
CA ASN A 615 -25.60 15.33 -32.25
C ASN A 615 -26.34 16.01 -33.42
N SER A 616 -26.37 17.34 -33.47
CA SER A 616 -26.99 18.13 -34.53
C SER A 616 -26.11 18.35 -35.77
N GLU A 617 -24.80 18.07 -35.70
CA GLU A 617 -23.84 18.30 -36.80
C GLU A 617 -23.35 17.01 -37.49
N VAL A 618 -23.84 15.84 -37.09
CA VAL A 618 -23.47 14.56 -37.71
C VAL A 618 -24.24 14.36 -39.03
N ILE A 619 -23.89 15.16 -40.05
CA ILE A 619 -24.01 14.78 -41.46
C ILE A 619 -22.72 15.21 -42.18
N ARG A 620 -22.05 14.22 -42.80
CA ARG A 620 -20.78 14.25 -43.56
C ARG A 620 -19.49 14.08 -42.76
N ASP A 621 -19.07 12.82 -42.78
CA ASP A 621 -17.70 12.31 -42.76
C ASP A 621 -16.85 12.62 -41.53
N THR A 622 -16.57 11.53 -40.79
CA THR A 622 -15.41 11.27 -39.93
C THR A 622 -15.70 11.26 -38.44
N TRP A 623 -15.89 10.06 -37.90
CA TRP A 623 -15.52 9.75 -36.52
C TRP A 623 -14.86 8.36 -36.46
N LEU A 624 -13.75 8.26 -35.72
CA LEU A 624 -12.99 7.02 -35.52
C LEU A 624 -13.13 6.57 -34.07
N ASN A 625 -13.95 5.53 -33.88
CA ASN A 625 -13.81 4.33 -33.03
C ASN A 625 -13.18 4.32 -31.61
N ASP A 626 -12.87 5.42 -30.92
CA ASP A 626 -12.28 5.33 -29.55
C ASP A 626 -13.10 6.04 -28.46
N ILE A 627 -14.07 5.31 -27.89
CA ILE A 627 -14.90 5.70 -26.73
C ILE A 627 -14.05 5.93 -25.46
N THR A 628 -12.89 5.27 -25.37
CA THR A 628 -11.92 5.37 -24.26
C THR A 628 -11.41 6.79 -24.01
N VAL A 629 -11.55 7.69 -24.99
CA VAL A 629 -11.02 9.07 -24.92
C VAL A 629 -11.93 10.00 -24.12
N ALA A 630 -13.26 9.85 -24.18
CA ALA A 630 -14.19 10.81 -23.56
C ALA A 630 -14.17 10.78 -22.01
N ALA A 631 -14.01 9.60 -21.40
CA ALA A 631 -13.95 9.45 -19.94
C ALA A 631 -12.61 9.94 -19.33
N SER A 632 -11.51 9.89 -20.10
CA SER A 632 -10.17 10.26 -19.63
C SER A 632 -9.72 11.67 -20.05
N LEU A 633 -10.55 12.35 -20.85
CA LEU A 633 -10.26 13.63 -21.50
C LEU A 633 -9.80 14.71 -20.52
N LEU A 634 -10.55 14.90 -19.43
CA LEU A 634 -10.34 15.99 -18.48
C LEU A 634 -9.65 15.54 -17.20
N ALA A 635 -9.72 14.25 -16.88
CA ALA A 635 -9.01 13.67 -15.74
C ALA A 635 -7.48 13.83 -15.86
N ARG A 636 -6.95 13.80 -17.08
CA ARG A 636 -5.51 14.02 -17.36
C ARG A 636 -5.05 15.47 -17.15
N LEU A 637 -6.00 16.41 -17.06
CA LEU A 637 -5.75 17.82 -16.78
C LEU A 637 -6.03 18.18 -15.32
N ALA A 638 -6.48 17.23 -14.50
CA ALA A 638 -6.69 17.44 -13.08
C ALA A 638 -5.35 17.72 -12.39
N PRO A 639 -5.30 18.65 -11.42
CA PRO A 639 -4.08 18.82 -10.64
C PRO A 639 -3.81 17.54 -9.86
N ILE A 640 -2.61 16.98 -10.05
CA ILE A 640 -2.15 15.74 -9.40
C ILE A 640 -2.16 15.86 -7.86
N ALA A 641 -2.15 17.10 -7.34
CA ALA A 641 -2.30 17.44 -5.94
C ALA A 641 -3.71 17.16 -5.36
N ALA A 642 -4.64 16.53 -6.08
CA ALA A 642 -5.95 16.21 -5.54
C ALA A 642 -6.07 14.73 -5.12
N PRO A 643 -6.49 14.41 -3.87
CA PRO A 643 -6.62 13.03 -3.40
C PRO A 643 -7.67 12.21 -4.18
N VAL A 644 -8.53 12.85 -4.98
CA VAL A 644 -9.62 12.19 -5.74
C VAL A 644 -9.29 12.04 -7.23
N ALA A 645 -8.24 12.69 -7.76
CA ALA A 645 -7.94 12.71 -9.19
C ALA A 645 -6.75 11.84 -9.64
N ALA A 646 -6.14 11.07 -8.71
CA ALA A 646 -4.93 10.27 -8.95
C ALA A 646 -5.07 9.09 -9.94
N LEU A 647 -6.17 9.00 -10.71
CA LEU A 647 -6.46 7.88 -11.61
C LEU A 647 -5.89 8.02 -13.04
N ALA A 648 -4.99 8.96 -13.31
CA ALA A 648 -4.40 9.14 -14.64
C ALA A 648 -2.86 9.18 -14.64
N ALA A 649 -2.19 8.33 -13.86
CA ALA A 649 -0.74 8.16 -14.00
C ALA A 649 -0.43 7.35 -15.27
N VAL A 650 -0.12 8.04 -16.35
CA VAL A 650 0.45 7.42 -17.55
C VAL A 650 1.90 7.03 -17.25
N THR A 651 2.09 5.82 -16.69
CA THR A 651 3.43 5.23 -16.51
C THR A 651 3.94 4.73 -17.86
N GLY A 652 4.47 5.64 -18.68
CA GLY A 652 5.03 5.30 -19.98
C GLY A 652 6.30 6.05 -20.38
N LEU A 653 6.66 7.16 -19.72
CA LEU A 653 7.81 7.98 -20.15
C LEU A 653 9.10 7.78 -19.35
N ALA A 654 9.07 6.98 -18.28
CA ALA A 654 10.23 6.66 -17.47
C ALA A 654 10.23 5.17 -17.10
N GLU A 655 11.30 4.47 -17.46
CA GLU A 655 11.55 3.11 -16.96
C GLU A 655 12.06 3.21 -15.52
N GLY A 656 11.21 2.87 -14.53
CA GLY A 656 11.57 2.98 -13.11
C GLY A 656 10.53 2.42 -12.13
N VAL A 657 10.73 1.15 -11.76
CA VAL A 657 10.49 0.43 -10.48
C VAL A 657 9.27 0.79 -9.59
N LEU A 658 8.36 -0.18 -9.51
CA LEU A 658 7.64 -0.72 -8.34
C LEU A 658 7.86 0.05 -7.02
N GLY A 659 6.95 0.96 -6.71
CA GLY A 659 7.02 1.69 -5.44
C GLY A 659 5.98 2.79 -5.22
N THR A 660 4.89 2.84 -5.99
CA THR A 660 3.70 3.66 -5.69
C THR A 660 2.44 3.02 -6.26
N GLU A 661 2.31 1.69 -6.11
CA GLU A 661 1.21 0.98 -6.77
C GLU A 661 -0.13 1.09 -6.03
N LYS A 662 -0.16 1.40 -4.72
CA LYS A 662 -1.41 1.36 -3.95
C LYS A 662 -2.52 2.34 -4.36
N ALA A 663 -2.22 3.42 -5.08
CA ALA A 663 -3.27 4.31 -5.62
C ALA A 663 -3.90 3.76 -6.92
N LEU A 664 -3.21 2.87 -7.65
CA LEU A 664 -3.60 2.37 -8.97
C LEU A 664 -3.92 0.86 -8.97
N SER A 665 -3.32 0.08 -8.08
CA SER A 665 -3.48 -1.38 -7.94
C SER A 665 -4.23 -1.81 -6.68
N GLY A 666 -4.78 -0.88 -5.90
CA GLY A 666 -5.65 -1.24 -4.79
C GLY A 666 -6.82 -2.07 -5.30
N ASP A 667 -6.99 -3.28 -4.77
CA ASP A 667 -8.00 -4.25 -5.21
C ASP A 667 -9.42 -3.75 -4.90
N THR A 668 -9.53 -2.69 -4.08
CA THR A 668 -10.77 -2.00 -3.73
C THR A 668 -10.65 -0.48 -3.88
N GLU A 669 -11.78 0.20 -4.10
CA GLU A 669 -11.86 1.66 -4.14
C GLU A 669 -11.38 2.31 -2.83
N ALA A 670 -11.62 1.66 -1.68
CA ALA A 670 -11.14 2.13 -0.39
C ALA A 670 -9.60 2.15 -0.30
N GLU A 671 -8.92 1.14 -0.84
CA GLU A 671 -7.45 1.09 -0.88
C GLU A 671 -6.86 2.15 -1.80
N ARG A 672 -7.51 2.41 -2.95
CA ARG A 672 -7.10 3.47 -3.88
C ARG A 672 -7.22 4.86 -3.24
N ASN A 673 -8.34 5.13 -2.57
CA ASN A 673 -8.58 6.38 -1.83
C ASN A 673 -7.61 6.55 -0.66
N ASP A 674 -7.27 5.46 0.03
CA ASP A 674 -6.29 5.45 1.11
C ASP A 674 -4.87 5.77 0.62
N GLY A 675 -4.47 5.13 -0.48
CA GLY A 675 -3.18 5.36 -1.13
C GLY A 675 -3.03 6.80 -1.63
N ALA A 676 -4.06 7.32 -2.29
CA ALA A 676 -4.08 8.70 -2.78
C ALA A 676 -4.02 9.72 -1.62
N SER A 677 -4.77 9.48 -0.54
CA SER A 677 -4.75 10.35 0.64
C SER A 677 -3.38 10.36 1.32
N LYS A 678 -2.71 9.22 1.44
CA LYS A 678 -1.35 9.13 2.00
C LYS A 678 -0.31 9.84 1.14
N ALA A 679 -0.39 9.68 -0.18
CA ALA A 679 0.51 10.37 -1.10
C ALA A 679 0.33 11.89 -0.99
N PHE A 680 -0.93 12.33 -0.87
CA PHE A 680 -1.25 13.74 -0.68
C PHE A 680 -0.80 14.28 0.69
N ASP A 681 -0.99 13.55 1.77
CA ASP A 681 -0.46 13.93 3.10
C ASP A 681 1.08 14.01 3.06
N GLY A 682 1.74 13.12 2.32
CA GLY A 682 3.18 13.20 2.04
C GLY A 682 3.59 14.47 1.31
N LEU A 683 2.80 14.91 0.32
CA LEU A 683 2.98 16.20 -0.35
C LEU A 683 2.87 17.37 0.63
N LEU A 684 1.80 17.39 1.44
CA LEU A 684 1.58 18.46 2.42
C LEU A 684 2.75 18.57 3.40
N ASN A 685 3.26 17.43 3.87
CA ASN A 685 4.40 17.40 4.79
C ASN A 685 5.68 17.94 4.14
N VAL A 686 5.96 17.61 2.88
CA VAL A 686 7.16 18.11 2.16
C VAL A 686 7.08 19.61 1.88
N LEU A 687 5.90 20.13 1.61
CA LEU A 687 5.73 21.56 1.29
C LEU A 687 5.71 22.45 2.53
N PHE A 688 4.98 22.05 3.57
CA PHE A 688 4.59 22.96 4.65
C PHE A 688 5.32 22.71 5.98
N SER A 689 5.92 21.54 6.21
CA SER A 689 6.58 21.24 7.49
C SER A 689 7.96 21.90 7.62
N VAL A 690 8.30 22.31 8.85
CA VAL A 690 9.62 22.86 9.19
C VAL A 690 10.68 21.75 9.10
N GLY A 691 11.75 21.95 8.33
CA GLY A 691 12.82 20.95 8.17
C GLY A 691 12.45 19.77 7.28
N ALA A 692 11.55 19.96 6.31
CA ALA A 692 10.97 18.97 5.38
C ALA A 692 11.95 18.03 4.64
N SER A 693 13.25 18.28 4.72
CA SER A 693 14.31 17.37 4.23
C SER A 693 14.58 16.18 5.16
N GLY A 694 14.13 16.19 6.42
CA GLY A 694 14.20 15.06 7.36
C GLY A 694 13.20 13.95 7.00
N SER A 695 13.51 12.68 7.32
CA SER A 695 12.67 11.50 7.04
C SER A 695 11.18 11.72 7.35
N VAL A 696 10.29 11.16 6.51
CA VAL A 696 8.84 11.18 6.73
C VAL A 696 8.51 10.14 7.79
N GLU A 697 9.04 10.33 8.99
CA GLU A 697 8.60 9.61 10.19
C GLU A 697 7.58 10.49 10.88
N ASP A 698 6.47 9.90 11.32
CA ASP A 698 5.53 10.59 12.20
C ASP A 698 6.33 11.03 13.44
N PRO A 699 6.50 12.35 13.69
CA PRO A 699 7.35 12.85 14.77
C PRO A 699 6.81 12.46 16.15
N PHE A 700 5.62 11.89 16.23
CA PHE A 700 5.04 11.37 17.46
C PHE A 700 5.18 9.85 17.62
N LEU A 701 5.90 9.17 16.72
CA LEU A 701 6.39 7.81 16.94
C LEU A 701 7.60 7.83 17.90
N PRO A 702 7.77 6.83 18.77
CA PRO A 702 8.94 6.74 19.63
C PRO A 702 10.21 6.55 18.78
N PRO A 703 11.33 7.23 19.09
CA PRO A 703 12.58 7.07 18.37
C PRO A 703 13.16 5.66 18.55
N GLU A 704 13.76 5.09 17.50
CA GLU A 704 14.73 4.00 17.65
C GLU A 704 16.02 4.57 18.28
N ASP A 705 16.54 3.90 19.32
CA ASP A 705 17.71 4.33 20.08
C ASP A 705 18.94 4.53 19.17
N GLN A 706 19.37 5.77 18.95
CA GLN A 706 20.69 6.08 18.39
C GLN A 706 21.68 6.49 19.50
N PRO A 707 22.89 5.90 19.55
CA PRO A 707 23.91 6.28 20.52
C PRO A 707 24.58 7.63 20.17
N ILE A 708 24.79 8.47 21.18
CA ILE A 708 25.47 9.78 21.08
C ILE A 708 26.98 9.59 20.85
N ALA A 709 27.54 10.28 19.84
CA ALA A 709 28.99 10.31 19.60
C ALA A 709 29.72 11.24 20.60
N PRO A 710 30.93 10.88 21.10
CA PRO A 710 31.70 11.74 22.00
C PRO A 710 32.47 12.84 21.24
N ALA A 711 32.62 14.00 21.89
CA ALA A 711 33.34 15.17 21.37
C ALA A 711 34.88 14.96 21.31
N PRO A 712 35.60 15.69 20.44
CA PRO A 712 36.99 15.39 20.12
C PRO A 712 37.98 16.10 21.05
N GLY A 713 38.90 15.33 21.64
CA GLY A 713 40.14 15.89 22.19
C GLY A 713 40.68 15.22 23.45
N GLU A 714 41.20 13.99 23.34
CA GLU A 714 42.38 13.56 24.12
C GLU A 714 43.00 12.32 23.47
N ALA A 715 44.32 12.37 23.21
CA ALA A 715 45.08 11.32 22.53
C ALA A 715 45.50 10.19 23.49
N PRO A 716 45.70 8.95 23.00
CA PRO A 716 45.79 7.76 23.85
C PRO A 716 47.24 7.50 24.32
N VAL A 717 47.39 7.09 25.58
CA VAL A 717 48.57 6.35 26.04
C VAL A 717 48.10 4.99 26.56
N VAL A 718 48.69 3.96 25.98
CA VAL A 718 48.38 2.55 26.19
C VAL A 718 49.11 2.05 27.44
N GLU A 719 48.35 1.57 28.42
CA GLU A 719 48.85 0.56 29.37
C GLU A 719 47.81 -0.56 29.47
N SER A 720 48.27 -1.75 29.11
CA SER A 720 47.50 -2.98 28.93
C SER A 720 46.93 -3.49 30.26
N LEU A 721 45.65 -3.22 30.48
CA LEU A 721 44.79 -3.92 31.43
C LEU A 721 43.59 -4.50 30.65
N GLN A 722 43.45 -5.82 30.74
CA GLN A 722 42.39 -6.58 30.10
C GLN A 722 41.00 -6.05 30.51
N PRO A 723 40.08 -5.77 29.56
CA PRO A 723 38.79 -5.17 29.86
C PRO A 723 37.85 -6.17 30.55
N ARG A 724 37.23 -5.71 31.65
CA ARG A 724 35.99 -6.29 32.16
C ARG A 724 34.91 -6.14 31.09
N VAL A 725 34.41 -7.25 30.60
CA VAL A 725 33.29 -7.32 29.64
C VAL A 725 32.02 -6.77 30.32
N PRO A 726 31.38 -5.72 29.76
CA PRO A 726 30.06 -5.29 30.18
C PRO A 726 29.04 -6.36 29.82
N VAL A 727 28.13 -6.69 30.75
CA VAL A 727 27.06 -7.67 30.51
C VAL A 727 26.08 -7.11 29.49
N ASN A 728 26.14 -7.65 28.27
CA ASN A 728 25.20 -7.37 27.19
C ASN A 728 23.86 -8.04 27.55
N ARG A 729 22.83 -7.24 27.83
CA ARG A 729 21.45 -7.74 27.98
C ARG A 729 20.85 -7.70 26.57
N LEU A 730 20.66 -8.86 25.94
CA LEU A 730 20.10 -8.99 24.58
C LEU A 730 18.79 -8.17 24.46
N GLN A 731 18.72 -7.26 23.47
CA GLN A 731 17.49 -6.56 23.10
C GLN A 731 16.45 -7.55 22.50
N PRO A 732 15.13 -7.24 22.45
CA PRO A 732 14.11 -8.13 21.87
C PRO A 732 14.39 -8.59 20.43
N SER A 733 15.05 -7.74 19.63
CA SER A 733 15.54 -8.05 18.27
C SER A 733 16.76 -8.99 18.24
N GLN A 734 17.41 -9.20 19.39
CA GLN A 734 18.54 -10.11 19.60
C GLN A 734 18.18 -11.31 20.49
N ALA A 735 16.93 -11.42 20.96
CA ALA A 735 16.50 -12.34 22.03
C ALA A 735 16.54 -13.84 21.67
N GLY A 736 17.13 -14.20 20.53
CA GLY A 736 17.44 -15.58 20.21
C GLY A 736 18.87 -15.82 19.74
N ASN A 737 19.74 -14.81 19.64
CA ASN A 737 21.14 -15.01 19.25
C ASN A 737 21.99 -15.12 20.51
N ILE A 738 22.28 -16.36 20.93
CA ILE A 738 23.13 -16.68 22.09
C ILE A 738 24.46 -17.31 21.65
N SER A 739 24.82 -17.16 20.37
CA SER A 739 25.97 -17.80 19.74
C SER A 739 27.28 -17.58 20.50
N GLU A 740 27.43 -16.44 21.18
CA GLU A 740 28.58 -16.10 22.03
C GLU A 740 28.73 -16.97 23.29
N HIS A 741 27.66 -17.66 23.69
CA HIS A 741 27.64 -18.58 24.84
C HIS A 741 27.76 -20.05 24.46
N ALA A 742 27.93 -20.36 23.17
CA ALA A 742 28.15 -21.72 22.71
C ALA A 742 29.50 -22.25 23.24
N VAL A 743 29.52 -23.54 23.59
CA VAL A 743 30.74 -24.21 24.03
C VAL A 743 31.67 -24.37 22.82
N ALA A 744 32.85 -23.75 22.90
CA ALA A 744 33.89 -23.92 21.88
C ALA A 744 34.23 -25.42 21.71
N ASN A 745 34.22 -25.90 20.46
CA ASN A 745 34.37 -27.32 20.12
C ASN A 745 33.34 -28.26 20.78
N GLY A 746 32.17 -27.74 21.15
CA GLY A 746 31.18 -28.49 21.94
C GLY A 746 30.68 -29.78 21.29
N GLU A 747 30.67 -29.87 19.96
CA GLU A 747 30.33 -31.11 19.23
C GLU A 747 31.32 -32.25 19.53
N GLN A 748 32.62 -31.94 19.57
CA GLN A 748 33.67 -32.91 19.95
C GLN A 748 33.59 -33.28 21.44
N LEU A 749 33.11 -32.36 22.27
CA LEU A 749 32.97 -32.57 23.72
C LEU A 749 31.85 -33.57 24.06
N ILE A 750 30.79 -33.63 23.24
CA ILE A 750 29.65 -34.53 23.44
C ILE A 750 29.70 -35.77 22.54
N GLU A 751 30.68 -35.90 21.64
CA GLU A 751 30.81 -36.99 20.66
C GLU A 751 30.76 -38.39 21.30
N ASN A 752 31.34 -38.53 22.50
CA ASN A 752 31.36 -39.78 23.27
C ASN A 752 30.47 -39.74 24.52
N ALA A 753 29.60 -38.72 24.64
CA ALA A 753 28.78 -38.48 25.82
C ALA A 753 27.45 -39.22 25.73
N THR A 754 26.93 -39.67 26.87
CA THR A 754 25.65 -40.38 26.89
C THR A 754 24.49 -39.37 26.80
N ARG A 755 23.78 -39.40 25.67
CA ARG A 755 22.55 -38.62 25.43
C ARG A 755 21.36 -39.32 26.07
N ASN A 756 20.61 -38.60 26.91
CA ASN A 756 19.37 -39.13 27.48
C ASN A 756 18.16 -38.93 26.54
N ALA A 757 17.00 -39.46 26.93
CA ALA A 757 15.76 -39.42 26.14
C ALA A 757 15.22 -37.99 25.87
N LYS A 758 15.73 -36.97 26.56
CA LYS A 758 15.37 -35.56 26.34
C LYS A 758 16.47 -34.77 25.63
N GLY A 759 17.45 -35.45 25.04
CA GLY A 759 18.53 -34.79 24.31
C GLY A 759 19.55 -34.04 25.16
N ILE A 760 19.68 -34.38 26.44
CA ILE A 760 20.73 -33.84 27.31
C ILE A 760 21.89 -34.82 27.36
N TYR A 761 23.09 -34.30 27.13
CA TYR A 761 24.36 -35.01 27.17
C TYR A 761 25.02 -34.81 28.53
N GLN A 762 25.39 -35.91 29.19
CA GLN A 762 26.19 -35.86 30.40
C GLN A 762 27.66 -36.13 30.06
N VAL A 763 28.53 -35.19 30.39
CA VAL A 763 29.99 -35.32 30.24
C VAL A 763 30.63 -35.17 31.60
N LYS A 764 31.42 -36.17 31.99
CA LYS A 764 32.15 -36.14 33.25
C LYS A 764 33.53 -35.54 33.03
N ASP A 765 33.84 -34.46 33.74
CA ASP A 765 35.13 -33.80 33.65
C ASP A 765 36.23 -34.72 34.21
N GLN A 766 37.25 -35.02 33.39
CA GLN A 766 38.28 -36.00 33.73
C GLN A 766 39.27 -35.52 34.81
N VAL A 767 39.27 -34.22 35.12
CA VAL A 767 40.21 -33.60 36.06
C VAL A 767 39.56 -33.34 37.42
N SER A 768 38.34 -32.82 37.44
CA SER A 768 37.58 -32.47 38.65
C SER A 768 36.57 -33.53 39.08
N GLY A 769 36.22 -34.46 38.18
CA GLY A 769 35.25 -35.53 38.43
C GLY A 769 33.79 -35.09 38.48
N LEU A 770 33.49 -33.82 38.16
CA LEU A 770 32.16 -33.24 38.17
C LEU A 770 31.39 -33.55 36.88
N ASP A 771 30.07 -33.72 37.01
CA ASP A 771 29.17 -33.96 35.89
C ASP A 771 28.69 -32.63 35.29
N HIS A 772 28.97 -32.44 34.00
CA HIS A 772 28.49 -31.32 33.21
C HIS A 772 27.38 -31.79 32.26
N TRP A 773 26.40 -30.91 32.06
CA TRP A 773 25.21 -31.22 31.28
C TRP A 773 25.13 -30.28 30.11
N PHE A 774 24.95 -30.83 28.92
CA PHE A 774 24.93 -30.07 27.68
C PHE A 774 23.68 -30.40 26.88
N ILE A 775 23.21 -29.43 26.11
CA ILE A 775 22.17 -29.63 25.11
C ILE A 775 22.65 -29.10 23.77
N ARG A 776 22.10 -29.64 22.69
CA ARG A 776 22.18 -29.00 21.39
C ARG A 776 21.00 -28.03 21.27
N TYR A 777 21.28 -26.79 20.88
CA TYR A 777 20.26 -25.77 20.69
C TYR A 777 20.61 -24.95 19.45
N THR A 778 19.61 -24.69 18.61
CA THR A 778 19.75 -23.81 17.45
C THR A 778 19.17 -22.46 17.82
N ASP A 779 20.05 -21.47 17.88
CA ASP A 779 19.69 -20.11 18.20
C ASP A 779 19.17 -19.37 16.93
N THR A 780 18.76 -18.11 17.00
CA THR A 780 18.18 -17.39 15.85
C THR A 780 19.17 -17.09 14.73
N THR A 781 20.45 -17.45 14.86
CA THR A 781 21.37 -17.45 13.70
C THR A 781 21.17 -18.68 12.82
N GLY A 782 20.30 -19.61 13.20
CA GLY A 782 20.02 -20.84 12.44
C GLY A 782 21.13 -21.88 12.52
N VAL A 783 22.14 -21.69 13.39
CA VAL A 783 23.28 -22.61 13.53
C VAL A 783 23.16 -23.36 14.86
N GLY A 784 22.98 -24.67 14.78
CA GLY A 784 22.96 -25.57 15.94
C GLY A 784 24.32 -25.60 16.62
N ARG A 785 24.35 -25.28 17.92
CA ARG A 785 25.58 -25.35 18.73
C ARG A 785 25.29 -26.06 20.05
N VAL A 786 26.35 -26.49 20.72
CA VAL A 786 26.26 -27.14 22.03
C VAL A 786 26.39 -26.09 23.13
N TYR A 787 25.47 -26.10 24.08
CA TYR A 787 25.41 -25.18 25.20
C TYR A 787 25.39 -25.93 26.53
N GLU A 788 26.05 -25.38 27.54
CA GLU A 788 26.01 -25.92 28.89
C GLU A 788 24.71 -25.51 29.59
N VAL A 789 24.09 -26.44 30.31
CA VAL A 789 22.87 -26.20 31.08
C VAL A 789 23.13 -26.33 32.56
N LYS A 790 22.41 -25.52 33.34
CA LYS A 790 22.52 -25.48 34.79
C LYS A 790 22.19 -26.84 35.40
N SER A 791 23.03 -27.39 36.27
CA SER A 791 22.94 -28.78 36.77
C SER A 791 21.78 -29.09 37.72
N ASP A 792 21.00 -28.10 38.16
CA ASP A 792 19.88 -28.26 39.10
C ASP A 792 18.52 -28.51 38.42
N PHE A 793 18.52 -28.81 37.12
CA PHE A 793 17.31 -29.19 36.39
C PHE A 793 16.76 -30.55 36.86
N LYS A 794 15.44 -30.74 36.77
CA LYS A 794 14.81 -32.06 36.94
C LYS A 794 14.25 -32.52 35.61
N LEU A 795 14.53 -33.77 35.25
CA LEU A 795 14.01 -34.38 34.03
C LEU A 795 12.47 -34.36 33.93
N SER A 796 11.75 -34.21 35.04
CA SER A 796 10.28 -34.10 35.07
C SER A 796 9.71 -32.73 34.72
N HIS A 797 10.52 -31.67 34.61
CA HIS A 797 10.01 -30.29 34.49
C HIS A 797 9.93 -29.77 33.05
N ASP A 798 10.29 -30.57 32.04
CA ASP A 798 10.22 -30.22 30.61
C ASP A 798 10.93 -28.91 30.22
N TYR A 799 11.83 -28.39 31.07
CA TYR A 799 12.68 -27.23 30.76
C TYR A 799 14.07 -27.32 31.41
N VAL A 800 15.05 -26.66 30.79
CA VAL A 800 16.42 -26.46 31.28
C VAL A 800 16.85 -25.02 31.04
N GLN A 801 17.88 -24.57 31.78
CA GLN A 801 18.43 -23.23 31.63
C GLN A 801 19.84 -23.31 31.04
N ILE A 802 20.03 -22.75 29.85
CA ILE A 802 21.36 -22.54 29.25
C ILE A 802 22.09 -21.49 30.07
N ILE A 803 23.35 -21.75 30.42
CA ILE A 803 24.18 -20.88 31.25
C ILE A 803 25.38 -20.32 30.50
N ASN A 804 25.90 -19.20 30.98
CA ASN A 804 27.23 -18.74 30.63
C ASN A 804 28.26 -19.52 31.47
N ARG A 805 29.16 -20.27 30.81
CA ARG A 805 30.10 -21.20 31.45
C ARG A 805 31.09 -20.54 32.42
N GLU A 806 31.49 -19.29 32.16
CA GLU A 806 32.46 -18.57 33.00
C GLU A 806 31.82 -18.02 34.29
N THR A 807 30.52 -17.69 34.24
CA THR A 807 29.81 -17.03 35.35
C THR A 807 28.78 -17.92 36.06
N GLY A 808 28.39 -19.05 35.46
CA GLY A 808 27.35 -19.96 35.96
C GLY A 808 25.93 -19.41 35.94
N LYS A 809 25.71 -18.21 35.37
CA LYS A 809 24.40 -17.54 35.35
C LYS A 809 23.57 -17.97 34.14
N PRO A 810 22.24 -18.13 34.29
CA PRO A 810 21.35 -18.50 33.20
C PRO A 810 21.22 -17.37 32.17
N VAL A 811 21.34 -17.75 30.90
CA VAL A 811 21.25 -16.90 29.70
C VAL A 811 19.90 -17.08 29.02
N MET A 812 19.39 -18.31 28.95
CA MET A 812 18.13 -18.63 28.28
C MET A 812 17.46 -19.84 28.92
N THR A 813 16.12 -19.83 29.02
CA THR A 813 15.34 -21.02 29.41
C THR A 813 14.72 -21.65 28.17
N VAL A 814 14.96 -22.95 28.00
CA VAL A 814 14.49 -23.74 26.87
C VAL A 814 13.71 -24.95 27.37
N HIS A 815 12.70 -25.34 26.63
CA HIS A 815 11.76 -26.39 26.96
C HIS A 815 11.93 -27.57 26.01
N ALA A 816 11.74 -28.77 26.55
CA ALA A 816 11.82 -30.00 25.78
C ALA A 816 10.61 -30.07 24.85
N THR A 817 10.88 -30.30 23.57
CA THR A 817 9.87 -30.62 22.56
C THR A 817 9.59 -32.12 22.59
N ALA A 818 8.49 -32.56 21.94
CA ALA A 818 8.09 -33.97 21.90
C ALA A 818 9.17 -34.89 21.28
N ASP A 819 10.07 -34.32 20.48
CA ASP A 819 11.09 -35.04 19.71
C ASP A 819 12.46 -35.09 20.42
N GLY A 820 12.54 -34.59 21.66
CA GLY A 820 13.78 -34.56 22.45
C GLY A 820 14.75 -33.44 22.07
N GLU A 821 14.31 -32.47 21.27
CA GLU A 821 15.00 -31.22 20.96
C GLU A 821 14.55 -30.09 21.90
N TRP A 822 15.32 -29.01 21.98
CA TRP A 822 15.07 -27.90 22.91
C TRP A 822 14.62 -26.66 22.15
N ALA A 823 13.46 -26.12 22.52
CA ALA A 823 12.91 -24.89 21.94
C ALA A 823 12.75 -23.83 23.04
N ARG A 824 12.83 -22.55 22.69
CA ARG A 824 12.64 -21.47 23.67
C ARG A 824 11.22 -21.53 24.26
N GLY A 825 11.11 -21.49 25.59
CA GLY A 825 9.82 -21.39 26.26
C GLY A 825 9.23 -20.01 26.11
N LEU A 826 8.13 -19.88 25.38
CA LEU A 826 7.26 -18.72 25.49
C LEU A 826 6.50 -18.81 26.83
N GLY A 827 6.97 -18.04 27.81
CA GLY A 827 6.15 -17.61 28.95
C GLY A 827 5.01 -16.69 28.47
N PRO A 828 3.93 -16.54 29.25
CA PRO A 828 2.58 -16.87 28.82
C PRO A 828 1.88 -15.82 27.96
N GLY A 829 1.47 -16.31 26.78
CA GLY A 829 0.21 -16.02 26.11
C GLY A 829 -0.36 -17.30 25.46
N GLY A 830 -0.29 -18.45 26.15
CA GLY A 830 -0.77 -19.76 25.66
C GLY A 830 -0.51 -20.87 26.68
N LYS A 831 -1.44 -21.82 26.85
CA LYS A 831 -1.55 -22.77 27.97
C LYS A 831 -0.44 -23.86 28.00
N TRP A 832 0.03 -24.23 29.19
CA TRP A 832 0.93 -25.38 29.45
C TRP A 832 0.15 -26.65 29.89
N PRO A 833 0.65 -27.88 29.61
CA PRO A 833 -0.16 -29.09 29.55
C PRO A 833 0.06 -30.01 30.76
N TRP A 834 -0.46 -29.68 31.93
CA TRP A 834 -0.70 -30.69 32.99
C TRP A 834 -1.98 -30.34 33.75
N ASN A 835 -3.12 -30.65 33.15
CA ASN A 835 -4.35 -30.90 33.88
C ASN A 835 -5.23 -31.82 33.03
N LYS A 836 -5.24 -33.11 33.37
CA LYS A 836 -6.41 -33.96 33.11
C LYS A 836 -7.42 -33.69 34.23
N PRO A 837 -8.63 -33.20 33.94
CA PRO A 837 -9.77 -33.54 34.76
C PRO A 837 -10.36 -34.85 34.25
N SER A 838 -10.60 -35.73 35.21
CA SER A 838 -11.37 -36.96 35.13
C SER A 838 -12.73 -36.78 34.43
N ALA A 839 -13.27 -37.88 33.92
CA ALA A 839 -14.54 -38.01 33.19
C ALA A 839 -15.73 -37.18 33.77
N PRO A 840 -16.66 -36.72 32.90
CA PRO A 840 -17.77 -35.87 33.30
C PRO A 840 -18.92 -36.66 33.95
N PRO A 841 -19.71 -36.09 34.88
CA PRO A 841 -21.12 -36.38 34.93
C PRO A 841 -21.85 -35.57 33.85
N GLU A 842 -22.84 -36.22 33.26
CA GLU A 842 -23.57 -35.83 32.05
C GLU A 842 -24.20 -34.43 32.03
N LYS A 843 -24.16 -33.86 30.80
CA LYS A 843 -25.19 -33.11 30.07
C LYS A 843 -25.64 -31.74 30.59
N GLU A 844 -25.21 -30.72 29.84
CA GLU A 844 -26.15 -29.88 29.06
C GLU A 844 -25.46 -29.50 27.75
N ALA A 845 -26.03 -29.91 26.62
CA ALA A 845 -25.48 -29.65 25.29
C ALA A 845 -25.62 -28.16 24.94
N LYS A 846 -24.52 -27.41 25.04
CA LYS A 846 -24.35 -26.18 24.25
C LYS A 846 -23.80 -26.59 22.89
N THR A 847 -24.57 -26.30 21.84
CA THR A 847 -24.13 -26.42 20.44
C THR A 847 -22.80 -25.67 20.26
N LEU A 848 -21.82 -26.34 19.65
CA LEU A 848 -20.55 -25.74 19.21
C LEU A 848 -20.85 -24.53 18.30
N PRO A 849 -20.06 -23.44 18.38
CA PRO A 849 -20.22 -22.31 17.47
C PRO A 849 -20.04 -22.78 16.03
N LYS A 850 -20.94 -22.38 15.14
CA LYS A 850 -20.87 -22.73 13.71
C LYS A 850 -19.94 -21.75 12.99
N VAL A 851 -19.34 -22.17 11.89
CA VAL A 851 -18.46 -21.33 11.06
C VAL A 851 -19.23 -20.11 10.56
N SER A 852 -20.47 -20.35 10.16
CA SER A 852 -21.40 -19.31 9.73
C SER A 852 -21.64 -18.20 10.78
N ASP A 853 -21.37 -18.44 12.06
CA ASP A 853 -21.51 -17.43 13.12
C ASP A 853 -20.41 -16.35 13.08
N ALA A 854 -19.31 -16.59 12.36
CA ALA A 854 -18.25 -15.61 12.14
C ALA A 854 -18.60 -14.54 11.08
N PHE A 855 -19.67 -14.76 10.30
CA PHE A 855 -20.06 -13.88 9.20
C PHE A 855 -21.28 -13.06 9.57
N VAL A 856 -21.04 -11.82 10.03
CA VAL A 856 -22.07 -10.86 10.44
C VAL A 856 -22.02 -9.58 9.61
N ASP A 857 -23.17 -8.92 9.45
CA ASP A 857 -23.32 -7.59 8.85
C ASP A 857 -22.77 -6.48 9.77
N LEU A 858 -22.82 -5.24 9.29
CA LEU A 858 -22.34 -4.06 10.03
C LEU A 858 -23.11 -3.79 11.33
N GLU A 859 -24.31 -4.39 11.48
CA GLU A 859 -25.15 -4.32 12.67
C GLU A 859 -24.95 -5.52 13.61
N GLY A 860 -24.05 -6.46 13.27
CA GLY A 860 -23.75 -7.66 14.04
C GLY A 860 -24.78 -8.78 13.87
N ARG A 861 -25.64 -8.74 12.84
CA ARG A 861 -26.58 -9.81 12.50
C ARG A 861 -25.91 -10.78 11.54
N LYS A 862 -26.17 -12.07 11.68
CA LYS A 862 -25.63 -13.10 10.80
C LYS A 862 -26.03 -12.84 9.33
N LEU A 863 -25.06 -12.96 8.41
CA LEU A 863 -25.31 -12.79 6.98
C LEU A 863 -26.21 -13.91 6.45
N GLU A 864 -27.25 -13.53 5.72
CA GLU A 864 -28.20 -14.46 5.11
C GLU A 864 -27.49 -15.37 4.09
N GLY A 865 -27.67 -16.69 4.22
CA GLY A 865 -27.03 -17.68 3.36
C GLY A 865 -25.64 -18.13 3.84
N ALA A 866 -25.05 -17.49 4.86
CA ALA A 866 -23.76 -17.91 5.42
C ALA A 866 -23.82 -19.30 6.03
N GLU A 867 -24.99 -19.83 6.40
CA GLU A 867 -25.14 -21.20 6.90
C GLU A 867 -24.67 -22.27 5.90
N GLN A 868 -24.68 -21.97 4.59
CA GLN A 868 -24.24 -22.90 3.56
C GLN A 868 -22.76 -23.30 3.70
N ILE A 869 -21.92 -22.45 4.32
CA ILE A 869 -20.50 -22.78 4.51
C ILE A 869 -20.32 -23.96 5.47
N ASP A 870 -21.23 -24.11 6.44
CA ASP A 870 -21.20 -25.23 7.39
C ASP A 870 -21.57 -26.57 6.72
N GLU A 871 -22.15 -26.54 5.51
CA GLU A 871 -22.47 -27.73 4.73
C GLU A 871 -21.25 -28.25 3.93
N TYR A 872 -20.30 -27.37 3.59
CA TYR A 872 -19.17 -27.69 2.71
C TYR A 872 -17.85 -27.90 3.45
N LEU A 873 -17.65 -27.23 4.58
CA LEU A 873 -16.35 -27.15 5.23
C LEU A 873 -16.41 -27.68 6.67
N GLN A 874 -15.49 -28.58 6.99
CA GLN A 874 -15.31 -29.13 8.33
C GLN A 874 -14.07 -28.48 8.97
N MET A 875 -14.30 -27.71 10.04
CA MET A 875 -13.23 -27.04 10.78
C MET A 875 -12.36 -28.03 11.57
N ASP A 876 -11.06 -27.80 11.54
CA ASP A 876 -10.06 -28.47 12.36
C ASP A 876 -9.66 -27.56 13.53
N ASP A 877 -9.86 -28.03 14.76
CA ASP A 877 -9.52 -27.29 15.99
C ASP A 877 -8.02 -26.96 16.12
N ASN A 878 -7.16 -27.62 15.34
CA ASN A 878 -5.71 -27.42 15.34
C ASN A 878 -5.24 -26.38 14.31
N VAL A 879 -6.16 -25.84 13.49
CA VAL A 879 -5.87 -24.87 12.44
C VAL A 879 -6.43 -23.51 12.81
N ALA A 880 -5.63 -22.46 12.61
CA ALA A 880 -6.09 -21.09 12.74
C ALA A 880 -6.70 -20.62 11.41
N TYR A 881 -7.99 -20.25 11.45
CA TYR A 881 -8.73 -19.76 10.29
C TYR A 881 -8.86 -18.24 10.32
N GLU A 882 -8.64 -17.62 9.17
CA GLU A 882 -8.93 -16.20 8.92
C GLU A 882 -10.21 -16.07 8.10
N TYR A 883 -11.06 -15.11 8.46
CA TYR A 883 -12.38 -14.91 7.86
C TYR A 883 -12.40 -13.60 7.07
N SER A 884 -13.03 -13.61 5.90
CA SER A 884 -13.18 -12.43 5.06
C SER A 884 -14.61 -12.31 4.51
N ILE A 885 -15.09 -11.07 4.39
CA ILE A 885 -16.34 -10.73 3.71
C ILE A 885 -15.96 -9.71 2.63
N ARG A 886 -16.22 -10.05 1.37
CA ARG A 886 -15.95 -9.17 0.23
C ARG A 886 -17.18 -9.09 -0.65
N ASN A 887 -17.62 -7.88 -0.92
CA ASN A 887 -18.68 -7.65 -1.89
C ASN A 887 -18.05 -7.57 -3.28
N VAL A 888 -18.46 -8.46 -4.17
CA VAL A 888 -17.98 -8.50 -5.55
C VAL A 888 -19.13 -8.18 -6.47
N GLU A 889 -18.92 -7.20 -7.34
CA GLU A 889 -19.82 -6.92 -8.45
C GLU A 889 -19.61 -8.00 -9.53
N ASP A 890 -20.59 -8.87 -9.70
CA ASP A 890 -20.61 -9.87 -10.78
C ASP A 890 -21.80 -9.54 -11.70
N ASN A 891 -21.49 -9.09 -12.92
CA ASN A 891 -22.47 -8.62 -13.91
C ASN A 891 -23.44 -7.53 -13.37
N GLY A 892 -22.93 -6.58 -12.56
CA GLY A 892 -23.73 -5.46 -12.03
C GLY A 892 -24.56 -5.77 -10.79
N VAL A 893 -24.50 -6.99 -10.25
CA VAL A 893 -25.12 -7.37 -8.98
C VAL A 893 -24.02 -7.50 -7.93
N ILE A 894 -24.18 -6.78 -6.82
CA ILE A 894 -23.30 -6.94 -5.66
C ILE A 894 -23.65 -8.26 -4.99
N LYS A 895 -22.76 -9.25 -5.14
CA LYS A 895 -22.84 -10.51 -4.41
C LYS A 895 -21.86 -10.46 -3.25
N SER A 896 -22.33 -10.80 -2.06
CA SER A 896 -21.45 -10.98 -0.92
C SER A 896 -20.73 -12.32 -1.06
N LYS A 897 -19.41 -12.28 -1.18
CA LYS A 897 -18.53 -13.45 -1.07
C LYS A 897 -18.02 -13.54 0.35
N ILE A 898 -18.19 -14.69 0.98
CA ILE A 898 -17.58 -15.00 2.26
C ILE A 898 -16.41 -15.96 2.02
N GLY A 899 -15.28 -15.70 2.68
CA GLY A 899 -14.05 -16.45 2.48
C GLY A 899 -13.42 -16.88 3.79
N ILE A 900 -12.77 -18.03 3.77
CA ILE A 900 -11.99 -18.58 4.87
C ILE A 900 -10.61 -18.96 4.32
N SER A 901 -9.54 -18.52 4.97
CA SER A 901 -8.18 -18.88 4.61
C SER A 901 -7.41 -19.45 5.80
N TRP A 902 -6.53 -20.41 5.54
CA TRP A 902 -5.67 -21.01 6.57
C TRP A 902 -4.37 -21.56 5.98
N ASP A 903 -3.36 -21.68 6.83
CA ASP A 903 -2.06 -22.25 6.49
C ASP A 903 -1.90 -23.64 7.10
N LEU A 904 -1.36 -24.56 6.30
CA LEU A 904 -0.89 -25.87 6.72
C LEU A 904 0.62 -25.79 6.88
N ALA A 905 1.08 -25.92 8.12
CA ALA A 905 2.51 -25.93 8.43
C ALA A 905 3.19 -27.17 7.85
N GLU A 906 4.27 -26.95 7.11
CA GLU A 906 5.13 -28.01 6.57
C GLU A 906 6.58 -27.58 6.75
N ASP A 907 7.12 -27.86 7.94
CA ASP A 907 8.44 -27.39 8.37
C ASP A 907 9.60 -28.31 7.93
N ASP A 908 9.31 -29.54 7.50
CA ASP A 908 10.31 -30.53 7.03
C ASP A 908 9.72 -31.46 5.95
N PHE A 909 9.29 -30.89 4.81
CA PHE A 909 8.81 -31.73 3.72
C PHE A 909 9.96 -32.59 3.15
N GLN A 910 9.62 -33.79 2.68
CA GLN A 910 10.58 -34.75 2.14
C GLN A 910 10.43 -34.85 0.64
N ILE A 911 11.57 -34.91 -0.07
CA ILE A 911 11.62 -35.26 -1.49
C ILE A 911 11.79 -36.77 -1.55
N TYR A 912 10.81 -37.46 -2.14
CA TYR A 912 10.88 -38.91 -2.28
C TYR A 912 11.91 -39.31 -3.35
N ALA A 913 12.42 -40.55 -3.26
CA ALA A 913 13.37 -41.05 -4.25
C ALA A 913 12.81 -41.05 -5.70
N SER A 914 11.48 -41.12 -5.85
CA SER A 914 10.78 -41.01 -7.15
C SER A 914 10.65 -39.57 -7.66
N GLU A 915 10.92 -38.58 -6.82
CA GLU A 915 10.86 -37.16 -7.12
C GLU A 915 12.25 -36.55 -7.31
N ALA A 916 13.29 -37.22 -6.81
CA ALA A 916 14.68 -36.85 -7.02
C ALA A 916 15.05 -36.78 -8.50
N ALA A 917 15.91 -35.83 -8.86
CA ALA A 917 16.39 -35.69 -10.22
C ALA A 917 17.31 -36.86 -10.61
N GLY A 918 17.15 -37.36 -11.82
CA GLY A 918 17.97 -38.42 -12.38
C GLY A 918 18.11 -38.32 -13.90
N PRO A 919 18.74 -39.31 -14.55
CA PRO A 919 18.91 -39.32 -16.00
C PRO A 919 17.55 -39.16 -16.73
N SER A 920 17.51 -38.23 -17.69
CA SER A 920 16.30 -37.93 -18.46
C SER A 920 16.41 -38.46 -19.88
N ASP A 921 15.31 -39.02 -20.42
CA ASP A 921 15.24 -39.44 -21.82
C ASP A 921 15.11 -38.24 -22.80
N PHE A 922 14.86 -37.03 -22.28
CA PHE A 922 14.57 -35.83 -23.09
C PHE A 922 15.74 -34.84 -23.19
N SER A 923 16.76 -34.97 -22.33
CA SER A 923 17.89 -34.04 -22.25
C SER A 923 19.13 -34.73 -21.66
N SER A 924 20.31 -34.18 -21.92
CA SER A 924 21.55 -34.57 -21.25
C SER A 924 21.66 -34.06 -19.80
N SER A 925 20.72 -33.23 -19.34
CA SER A 925 20.61 -32.79 -17.94
C SER A 925 19.74 -33.74 -17.12
N GLU A 926 19.95 -33.76 -15.80
CA GLU A 926 19.14 -34.56 -14.89
C GLU A 926 17.83 -33.85 -14.51
N TYR A 927 16.72 -34.59 -14.52
CA TYR A 927 15.39 -34.10 -14.16
C TYR A 927 14.61 -35.16 -13.41
N SER A 928 13.70 -34.72 -12.53
CA SER A 928 12.69 -35.59 -11.93
C SER A 928 11.78 -36.19 -13.00
N GLU A 929 11.48 -37.49 -12.87
CA GLU A 929 10.54 -38.16 -13.76
C GLU A 929 9.13 -37.54 -13.66
N GLN A 930 8.74 -37.05 -12.48
CA GLN A 930 7.43 -36.41 -12.28
C GLN A 930 7.33 -35.08 -13.04
N PHE A 931 8.36 -34.24 -12.97
CA PHE A 931 8.41 -32.96 -13.67
C PHE A 931 8.28 -33.11 -15.18
N THR A 932 9.02 -34.06 -15.77
CA THR A 932 8.98 -34.26 -17.23
C THR A 932 7.63 -34.79 -17.72
N LYS A 933 6.94 -35.61 -16.93
CA LYS A 933 5.56 -36.05 -17.20
C LYS A 933 4.55 -34.91 -17.09
N ASP A 934 4.77 -33.99 -16.16
CA ASP A 934 3.85 -32.90 -15.84
C ASP A 934 3.99 -31.69 -16.78
N LEU A 935 5.17 -31.47 -17.39
CA LEU A 935 5.38 -30.43 -18.41
C LEU A 935 4.34 -30.47 -19.56
N ALA A 936 3.90 -31.66 -19.96
CA ALA A 936 2.87 -31.83 -20.98
C ALA A 936 1.43 -31.62 -20.46
N ARG A 937 1.22 -31.65 -19.13
CA ARG A 937 -0.10 -31.68 -18.48
C ARG A 937 -0.50 -30.35 -17.85
N PHE A 938 0.46 -29.56 -17.38
CA PHE A 938 0.22 -28.30 -16.66
C PHE A 938 0.78 -27.07 -17.39
N ASN A 939 0.33 -25.90 -16.95
CA ASN A 939 0.80 -24.61 -17.42
C ASN A 939 2.02 -24.18 -16.60
N TYR A 940 3.17 -24.11 -17.28
CA TYR A 940 4.43 -23.66 -16.67
C TYR A 940 4.79 -22.27 -17.19
N SER A 941 5.16 -21.38 -16.29
CA SER A 941 5.78 -20.08 -16.60
C SER A 941 7.13 -19.99 -15.92
N VAL A 942 8.11 -19.37 -16.58
CA VAL A 942 9.39 -19.02 -15.98
C VAL A 942 9.52 -17.50 -15.95
N VAL A 943 9.76 -16.92 -14.78
CA VAL A 943 10.05 -15.51 -14.60
C VAL A 943 11.54 -15.38 -14.33
N VAL A 944 12.27 -14.78 -15.27
CA VAL A 944 13.71 -14.54 -15.11
C VAL A 944 13.91 -13.11 -14.61
N LYS A 945 14.53 -12.98 -13.43
CA LYS A 945 14.89 -11.71 -12.80
C LYS A 945 16.37 -11.43 -12.98
N ASN A 946 16.68 -10.31 -13.63
CA ASN A 946 18.04 -9.81 -13.87
C ASN A 946 18.19 -8.44 -13.21
N GLY A 947 18.41 -8.42 -11.89
CA GLY A 947 18.45 -7.18 -11.12
C GLY A 947 17.06 -6.56 -10.99
N LEU A 948 16.83 -5.42 -11.66
CA LEU A 948 15.55 -4.69 -11.63
C LEU A 948 14.58 -5.09 -12.76
N THR A 949 15.03 -5.91 -13.71
CA THR A 949 14.21 -6.35 -14.86
C THR A 949 13.68 -7.76 -14.62
N GLU A 950 12.39 -7.97 -14.83
CA GLU A 950 11.73 -9.27 -14.75
C GLU A 950 11.07 -9.61 -16.09
N THR A 951 11.31 -10.80 -16.63
CA THR A 951 10.70 -11.28 -17.89
C THR A 951 9.99 -12.60 -17.64
N ARG A 952 8.68 -12.64 -17.90
CA ARG A 952 7.87 -13.83 -17.78
C ARG A 952 7.70 -14.51 -19.14
N THR A 953 8.07 -15.78 -19.22
CA THR A 953 7.92 -16.61 -20.42
C THR A 953 7.03 -17.81 -20.09
N VAL A 954 5.94 -17.99 -20.82
CA VAL A 954 5.10 -19.19 -20.72
C VAL A 954 5.71 -20.29 -21.57
N LEU A 955 5.91 -21.49 -21.00
CA LEU A 955 6.46 -22.63 -21.72
C LEU A 955 5.37 -23.21 -22.63
N THR A 956 5.57 -23.09 -23.95
CA THR A 956 4.59 -23.50 -24.96
C THR A 956 5.14 -24.59 -25.86
N SER A 957 4.27 -25.35 -26.52
CA SER A 957 4.66 -26.31 -27.55
C SER A 957 3.61 -26.33 -28.67
N THR A 958 4.06 -26.56 -29.90
CA THR A 958 3.19 -26.73 -31.06
C THR A 958 2.95 -28.21 -31.41
N ALA A 959 3.57 -29.13 -30.67
CA ALA A 959 3.52 -30.56 -30.94
C ALA A 959 2.16 -31.19 -30.57
N GLN A 960 1.69 -32.13 -31.40
CA GLN A 960 0.43 -32.85 -31.17
C GLN A 960 0.57 -34.08 -30.26
N GLY A 961 1.80 -34.49 -29.90
CA GLY A 961 2.10 -35.64 -29.06
C GLY A 961 2.80 -35.28 -27.74
N GLY A 962 2.49 -36.00 -26.65
CA GLY A 962 2.96 -35.67 -25.30
C GLY A 962 4.48 -35.69 -25.10
N LEU A 963 5.19 -36.64 -25.71
CA LEU A 963 6.66 -36.75 -25.58
C LEU A 963 7.40 -35.59 -26.26
N GLU A 964 6.94 -35.17 -27.44
CA GLU A 964 7.54 -34.06 -28.18
C GLU A 964 7.21 -32.70 -27.53
N ASN A 965 6.00 -32.58 -26.96
CA ASN A 965 5.60 -31.43 -26.13
C ASN A 965 6.52 -31.25 -24.92
N THR A 966 6.76 -32.32 -24.16
CA THR A 966 7.73 -32.30 -23.05
C THR A 966 9.12 -31.88 -23.53
N ALA A 967 9.62 -32.44 -24.63
CA ALA A 967 10.95 -32.12 -25.15
C ALA A 967 11.10 -30.65 -25.61
N GLU A 968 10.07 -30.04 -26.17
CA GLU A 968 10.09 -28.63 -26.62
C GLU A 968 10.03 -27.67 -25.42
N LYS A 969 9.12 -27.91 -24.47
CA LYS A 969 9.03 -27.10 -23.24
C LYS A 969 10.29 -27.22 -22.38
N LEU A 970 10.88 -28.41 -22.31
CA LEU A 970 12.13 -28.63 -21.58
C LEU A 970 13.29 -27.84 -22.21
N ARG A 971 13.40 -27.79 -23.54
CA ARG A 971 14.40 -26.95 -24.22
C ARG A 971 14.23 -25.45 -23.92
N GLN A 972 12.99 -24.95 -23.85
CA GLN A 972 12.72 -23.57 -23.45
C GLN A 972 13.11 -23.31 -21.98
N PHE A 973 12.78 -24.24 -21.09
CA PHE A 973 13.19 -24.18 -19.68
C PHE A 973 14.72 -24.12 -19.52
N GLU A 974 15.44 -24.94 -20.30
CA GLU A 974 16.90 -24.96 -20.31
C GLU A 974 17.54 -23.67 -20.81
N ALA A 975 16.92 -23.01 -21.79
CA ALA A 975 17.38 -21.72 -22.30
C ALA A 975 17.20 -20.59 -21.27
N LEU A 976 16.15 -20.66 -20.44
CA LEU A 976 15.80 -19.62 -19.47
C LEU A 976 16.58 -19.74 -18.15
N ILE A 977 16.94 -20.97 -17.74
CA ILE A 977 17.72 -21.22 -16.52
C ILE A 977 19.02 -21.94 -16.90
N PRO A 978 20.15 -21.22 -17.01
CA PRO A 978 21.37 -21.79 -17.58
C PRO A 978 22.05 -22.88 -16.73
N ASN A 979 21.86 -22.89 -15.40
CA ASN A 979 22.58 -23.81 -14.51
C ASN A 979 21.88 -25.18 -14.42
N PRO A 980 22.48 -26.29 -14.91
CA PRO A 980 21.85 -27.60 -14.92
C PRO A 980 21.59 -28.18 -13.53
N LYS A 981 22.41 -27.88 -12.52
CA LYS A 981 22.19 -28.35 -11.14
C LYS A 981 21.02 -27.63 -10.46
N LEU A 982 20.84 -26.34 -10.75
CA LEU A 982 19.67 -25.60 -10.27
C LEU A 982 18.39 -26.12 -10.92
N ARG A 983 18.43 -26.37 -12.24
CA ARG A 983 17.32 -26.98 -12.98
C ARG A 983 16.90 -28.34 -12.44
N ALA A 984 17.89 -29.19 -12.11
CA ALA A 984 17.64 -30.48 -11.46
C ALA A 984 16.86 -30.29 -10.16
N ARG A 985 17.30 -29.39 -9.27
CA ARG A 985 16.61 -29.13 -7.99
C ARG A 985 15.23 -28.49 -8.15
N ILE A 986 15.05 -27.59 -9.13
CA ILE A 986 13.72 -27.07 -9.48
C ILE A 986 12.78 -28.21 -9.87
N SER A 987 13.26 -29.18 -10.67
CA SER A 987 12.43 -30.29 -11.13
C SER A 987 11.97 -31.23 -10.02
N GLU A 988 12.68 -31.30 -8.89
CA GLU A 988 12.31 -32.14 -7.74
C GLU A 988 11.09 -31.63 -6.96
N VAL A 989 10.69 -30.37 -7.20
CA VAL A 989 9.53 -29.76 -6.53
C VAL A 989 8.58 -29.05 -7.47
N ALA A 990 8.87 -28.96 -8.78
CA ALA A 990 8.01 -28.29 -9.75
C ALA A 990 7.01 -29.25 -10.43
N HIS A 991 6.41 -30.17 -9.68
CA HIS A 991 5.46 -31.15 -10.20
C HIS A 991 4.21 -31.23 -9.31
N GLN A 992 3.15 -31.90 -9.79
CA GLN A 992 1.84 -31.91 -9.11
C GLN A 992 1.87 -32.50 -7.70
N GLY A 993 2.80 -33.41 -7.41
CA GLY A 993 2.98 -34.06 -6.11
C GLY A 993 3.24 -33.08 -4.97
N SER A 994 3.85 -31.93 -5.28
CA SER A 994 4.12 -30.85 -4.33
C SER A 994 2.85 -30.19 -3.78
N LEU A 995 1.69 -30.42 -4.41
CA LEU A 995 0.38 -29.97 -3.95
C LEU A 995 -0.38 -31.00 -3.11
N ALA A 996 0.22 -32.17 -2.85
CA ALA A 996 -0.43 -33.26 -2.14
C ALA A 996 -0.91 -32.87 -0.74
N PRO A 997 -0.15 -32.13 0.11
CA PRO A 997 -0.61 -31.88 1.48
C PRO A 997 -1.90 -31.07 1.58
N ALA A 998 -2.03 -29.99 0.80
CA ALA A 998 -3.29 -29.25 0.72
C ALA A 998 -4.42 -30.11 0.14
N SER A 999 -4.13 -30.91 -0.88
CA SER A 999 -5.14 -31.77 -1.53
C SER A 999 -5.58 -32.93 -0.63
N ASN A 1000 -4.66 -33.48 0.17
CA ASN A 1000 -4.93 -34.55 1.12
C ASN A 1000 -5.74 -34.01 2.30
N TYR A 1001 -5.34 -32.86 2.86
CA TYR A 1001 -6.09 -32.19 3.91
C TYR A 1001 -7.53 -31.89 3.47
N LEU A 1002 -7.73 -31.39 2.25
CA LEU A 1002 -9.06 -31.06 1.73
C LEU A 1002 -9.93 -32.28 1.42
N ASN A 1003 -9.35 -33.45 1.14
CA ASN A 1003 -10.10 -34.67 0.83
C ASN A 1003 -10.14 -35.66 2.02
N ASP A 1004 -9.61 -35.28 3.19
CA ASP A 1004 -9.65 -36.11 4.39
C ASP A 1004 -11.08 -36.11 4.96
N GLU A 1005 -11.58 -37.27 5.40
CA GLU A 1005 -12.95 -37.38 5.91
C GLU A 1005 -13.19 -36.65 7.24
N ALA A 1006 -12.13 -36.23 7.93
CA ALA A 1006 -12.20 -35.56 9.23
C ALA A 1006 -11.79 -34.07 9.20
N THR A 1007 -11.21 -33.57 8.11
CA THR A 1007 -10.68 -32.20 8.00
C THR A 1007 -10.90 -31.62 6.60
N GLY A 1008 -10.97 -30.29 6.48
CA GLY A 1008 -11.12 -29.65 5.17
C GLY A 1008 -12.55 -29.69 4.67
N LEU A 1009 -12.90 -30.58 3.73
CA LEU A 1009 -14.25 -30.66 3.15
C LEU A 1009 -15.17 -31.61 3.93
N TYR A 1010 -16.45 -31.27 4.00
CA TYR A 1010 -17.45 -32.13 4.63
C TYR A 1010 -17.64 -33.44 3.86
N SER A 1011 -17.89 -34.54 4.58
CA SER A 1011 -18.04 -35.88 3.98
C SER A 1011 -19.05 -35.91 2.84
N GLY A 1012 -18.60 -36.34 1.66
CA GLY A 1012 -19.38 -36.40 0.41
C GLY A 1012 -19.00 -35.35 -0.63
N PHE A 1013 -18.23 -34.32 -0.26
CA PHE A 1013 -17.63 -33.37 -1.20
C PHE A 1013 -16.17 -33.70 -1.47
N TYR A 1014 -15.74 -33.48 -2.71
CA TYR A 1014 -14.37 -33.74 -3.15
C TYR A 1014 -13.84 -32.57 -3.96
N LEU A 1015 -12.53 -32.40 -3.96
CA LEU A 1015 -11.88 -31.41 -4.82
C LEU A 1015 -12.07 -31.78 -6.30
N GLY A 1016 -12.78 -30.92 -7.04
CA GLY A 1016 -12.98 -31.04 -8.49
C GLY A 1016 -11.72 -30.63 -9.27
N GLY A 1017 -11.70 -31.02 -10.56
CA GLY A 1017 -10.55 -30.83 -11.47
C GLY A 1017 -9.83 -29.50 -11.30
N LYS A 1018 -8.50 -29.57 -11.16
CA LYS A 1018 -7.62 -28.49 -10.72
C LYS A 1018 -6.98 -27.77 -11.91
N ASP A 1019 -7.21 -26.47 -12.04
CA ASP A 1019 -6.42 -25.61 -12.93
C ASP A 1019 -5.18 -25.16 -12.16
N THR A 1020 -4.03 -25.76 -12.45
CA THR A 1020 -2.77 -25.48 -11.74
C THR A 1020 -1.83 -24.71 -12.63
N GLU A 1021 -1.41 -23.55 -12.15
CA GLU A 1021 -0.31 -22.78 -12.70
C GLU A 1021 0.95 -22.99 -11.84
N ILE A 1022 2.05 -23.35 -12.50
CA ILE A 1022 3.36 -23.51 -11.87
C ILE A 1022 4.27 -22.41 -12.40
N ILE A 1023 4.66 -21.50 -11.52
CA ILE A 1023 5.50 -20.34 -11.84
C ILE A 1023 6.86 -20.53 -11.20
N ILE A 1024 7.89 -20.62 -12.04
CA ILE A 1024 9.27 -20.76 -11.63
C ILE A 1024 9.93 -19.39 -11.75
N GLU A 1025 10.18 -18.73 -10.63
CA GLU A 1025 10.95 -17.49 -10.58
C GLU A 1025 12.43 -17.84 -10.44
N TYR A 1026 13.28 -17.28 -11.29
CA TYR A 1026 14.72 -17.45 -11.26
C TYR A 1026 15.39 -16.09 -11.22
N ASP A 1027 16.10 -15.79 -10.15
CA ASP A 1027 16.93 -14.60 -10.02
C ASP A 1027 18.36 -14.93 -10.47
N ALA A 1028 18.76 -14.38 -11.61
CA ALA A 1028 20.08 -14.63 -12.18
C ALA A 1028 21.23 -13.95 -11.40
N VAL A 1029 20.92 -12.92 -10.60
CA VAL A 1029 21.91 -12.19 -9.79
C VAL A 1029 22.19 -12.96 -8.50
N THR A 1030 21.15 -13.35 -7.78
CA THR A 1030 21.29 -14.10 -6.52
C THR A 1030 21.41 -15.61 -6.75
N ARG A 1031 21.19 -16.08 -7.99
CA ARG A 1031 21.12 -17.49 -8.39
C ARG A 1031 20.11 -18.29 -7.57
N GLN A 1032 19.11 -17.62 -7.01
CA GLN A 1032 18.01 -18.22 -6.28
C GLN A 1032 16.88 -18.56 -7.25
N ALA A 1033 16.16 -19.65 -6.99
CA ALA A 1033 14.90 -19.93 -7.66
C ALA A 1033 13.77 -20.07 -6.63
N LYS A 1034 12.54 -19.70 -7.03
CA LYS A 1034 11.32 -20.01 -6.31
C LYS A 1034 10.36 -20.74 -7.21
N VAL A 1035 9.72 -21.78 -6.70
CA VAL A 1035 8.67 -22.52 -7.40
C VAL A 1035 7.35 -22.23 -6.71
N ASN A 1036 6.51 -21.44 -7.37
CA ASN A 1036 5.22 -21.01 -6.89
C ASN A 1036 4.12 -21.82 -7.56
N PHE A 1037 3.26 -22.41 -6.75
CA PHE A 1037 2.07 -23.11 -7.19
C PHE A 1037 0.84 -22.27 -6.89
N MET A 1038 -0.05 -22.17 -7.88
CA MET A 1038 -1.40 -21.64 -7.70
C MET A 1038 -2.38 -22.61 -8.33
N GLY A 1039 -3.12 -23.33 -7.49
CA GLY A 1039 -4.16 -24.26 -7.91
C GLY A 1039 -5.53 -23.66 -7.68
N LYS A 1040 -6.38 -23.61 -8.70
CA LYS A 1040 -7.79 -23.23 -8.59
C LYS A 1040 -8.67 -24.46 -8.81
N SER A 1041 -9.58 -24.71 -7.87
CA SER A 1041 -10.45 -25.89 -7.86
C SER A 1041 -11.86 -25.50 -7.45
N ALA A 1042 -12.86 -26.15 -8.07
CA ALA A 1042 -14.22 -26.18 -7.54
C ALA A 1042 -14.40 -27.41 -6.63
N ILE A 1043 -15.48 -27.49 -5.85
CA ILE A 1043 -15.86 -28.73 -5.16
C ILE A 1043 -16.91 -29.50 -5.99
N SER A 1044 -16.92 -30.82 -5.84
CA SER A 1044 -17.81 -31.73 -6.58
C SER A 1044 -18.48 -32.72 -5.63
N GLN A 1045 -19.73 -33.09 -5.92
CA GLN A 1045 -20.49 -34.07 -5.15
C GLN A 1045 -20.96 -35.21 -6.07
N PRO A 1046 -20.27 -36.37 -6.09
CA PRO A 1046 -20.64 -37.51 -6.92
C PRO A 1046 -22.07 -37.99 -6.62
N GLY A 1047 -22.85 -38.25 -7.67
CA GLY A 1047 -24.21 -38.80 -7.55
C GLY A 1047 -25.35 -37.78 -7.45
N THR A 1048 -25.08 -36.48 -7.65
CA THR A 1048 -26.10 -35.42 -7.68
C THR A 1048 -26.27 -34.80 -9.08
N GLU A 1049 -27.38 -34.11 -9.34
CA GLU A 1049 -27.61 -33.37 -10.61
C GLU A 1049 -26.61 -32.22 -10.82
N ARG A 1050 -25.99 -31.71 -9.74
CA ARG A 1050 -24.93 -30.70 -9.76
C ARG A 1050 -23.58 -31.35 -9.44
N TYR A 1051 -22.99 -32.02 -10.42
CA TYR A 1051 -21.67 -32.65 -10.25
C TYR A 1051 -20.58 -31.66 -9.79
N LYS A 1052 -20.67 -30.38 -10.17
CA LYS A 1052 -19.80 -29.28 -9.70
C LYS A 1052 -20.63 -28.22 -8.97
N ILE A 1053 -20.08 -27.64 -7.91
CA ILE A 1053 -20.67 -26.53 -7.15
C ILE A 1053 -20.00 -25.22 -7.60
N PRO A 1054 -20.60 -24.46 -8.54
CA PRO A 1054 -19.98 -23.25 -9.09
C PRO A 1054 -19.93 -22.07 -8.13
N GLU A 1055 -20.73 -22.09 -7.05
CA GLU A 1055 -20.72 -21.04 -6.02
C GLU A 1055 -19.54 -21.14 -5.05
N VAL A 1056 -18.74 -22.22 -5.10
CA VAL A 1056 -17.56 -22.44 -4.26
C VAL A 1056 -16.28 -22.47 -5.10
N GLU A 1057 -15.30 -21.68 -4.69
CA GLU A 1057 -13.95 -21.67 -5.26
C GLU A 1057 -12.92 -21.96 -4.16
N ILE A 1058 -11.98 -22.86 -4.44
CA ILE A 1058 -10.85 -23.17 -3.57
C ILE A 1058 -9.56 -22.82 -4.31
N ILE A 1059 -8.73 -21.99 -3.68
CA ILE A 1059 -7.40 -21.65 -4.15
C ILE A 1059 -6.36 -22.27 -3.22
N THR A 1060 -5.44 -23.06 -3.76
CA THR A 1060 -4.31 -23.63 -3.03
C THR A 1060 -3.02 -22.99 -3.50
N LYS A 1061 -2.24 -22.40 -2.60
CA LYS A 1061 -0.94 -21.78 -2.90
C LYS A 1061 0.17 -22.49 -2.14
N ARG A 1062 1.33 -22.65 -2.78
CA ARG A 1062 2.53 -23.18 -2.13
C ARG A 1062 3.78 -22.65 -2.81
N THR A 1063 4.81 -22.30 -2.03
CA THR A 1063 6.07 -21.79 -2.56
C THR A 1063 7.25 -22.59 -2.02
N PHE A 1064 8.12 -23.03 -2.91
CA PHE A 1064 9.42 -23.62 -2.58
C PHE A 1064 10.51 -22.62 -2.91
N THR A 1065 11.51 -22.50 -2.03
CA THR A 1065 12.69 -21.64 -2.26
C THR A 1065 13.92 -22.51 -2.44
N ILE A 1066 14.74 -22.20 -3.43
CA ILE A 1066 15.95 -22.95 -3.80
C ILE A 1066 17.12 -21.97 -3.85
N THR A 1067 18.12 -22.18 -3.01
CA THR A 1067 19.28 -21.29 -2.87
C THR A 1067 20.60 -22.03 -3.07
N GLU A 1068 21.64 -21.31 -3.47
CA GLU A 1068 23.00 -21.86 -3.50
C GLU A 1068 23.45 -22.20 -2.06
N SER A 1069 24.06 -23.37 -1.88
CA SER A 1069 24.54 -23.85 -0.59
C SER A 1069 25.78 -23.08 -0.15
N ASN A 1070 25.88 -22.75 1.14
CA ASN A 1070 27.10 -22.22 1.74
C ASN A 1070 28.06 -23.33 2.23
N GLU A 1071 27.68 -24.60 2.11
CA GLU A 1071 28.47 -25.73 2.58
C GLU A 1071 29.45 -26.21 1.49
N THR A 1072 30.75 -25.94 1.67
CA THR A 1072 31.80 -26.23 0.69
C THR A 1072 32.25 -27.70 0.62
N GLN A 1073 31.55 -28.65 1.25
CA GLN A 1073 32.01 -30.04 1.40
C GLN A 1073 31.32 -31.07 0.50
N ASP A 1074 30.27 -30.72 -0.24
CA ASP A 1074 29.63 -31.67 -1.16
C ASP A 1074 29.49 -31.08 -2.57
N ALA A 1075 30.45 -31.41 -3.44
CA ALA A 1075 30.47 -30.94 -4.82
C ALA A 1075 29.26 -31.44 -5.66
N ALA A 1076 28.47 -32.38 -5.14
CA ALA A 1076 27.26 -32.89 -5.80
C ALA A 1076 26.07 -31.90 -5.70
N ASN A 1077 25.82 -31.30 -4.54
CA ASN A 1077 24.58 -30.55 -4.26
C ASN A 1077 24.81 -29.06 -3.99
N VAL A 1078 25.13 -28.31 -5.06
CA VAL A 1078 25.39 -26.85 -5.01
C VAL A 1078 24.13 -26.04 -4.66
N TYR A 1079 22.92 -26.60 -4.82
CA TYR A 1079 21.65 -25.94 -4.53
C TYR A 1079 20.82 -26.72 -3.51
N VAL A 1080 20.32 -26.02 -2.50
CA VAL A 1080 19.48 -26.56 -1.41
C VAL A 1080 18.06 -26.04 -1.57
N ILE A 1081 17.10 -26.95 -1.49
CA ILE A 1081 15.68 -26.61 -1.43
C ILE A 1081 15.33 -26.40 0.03
N ASP A 1082 14.80 -25.23 0.38
CA ASP A 1082 14.30 -24.94 1.73
C ASP A 1082 13.19 -25.92 2.06
N LYS A 1083 13.33 -26.63 3.17
CA LYS A 1083 12.39 -27.66 3.61
C LYS A 1083 11.12 -27.10 4.24
N LYS A 1084 11.07 -25.78 4.47
CA LYS A 1084 9.87 -25.08 4.88
C LYS A 1084 9.10 -24.61 3.67
N ALA A 1085 7.97 -25.25 3.40
CA ALA A 1085 7.11 -24.89 2.28
C ALA A 1085 5.65 -25.05 2.70
N PRO A 1086 5.11 -24.15 3.55
CA PRO A 1086 3.72 -24.24 4.00
C PRO A 1086 2.75 -24.10 2.82
N SER A 1087 1.60 -24.75 2.94
CA SER A 1087 0.52 -24.66 1.97
C SER A 1087 -0.56 -23.73 2.49
N ASN A 1088 -0.94 -22.72 1.70
CA ASN A 1088 -2.06 -21.85 2.01
C ASN A 1088 -3.30 -22.30 1.24
N ILE A 1089 -4.45 -22.36 1.92
CA ILE A 1089 -5.73 -22.72 1.33
C ILE A 1089 -6.70 -21.56 1.54
N GLU A 1090 -7.35 -21.13 0.47
CA GLU A 1090 -8.43 -20.14 0.49
C GLU A 1090 -9.71 -20.80 -0.01
N PHE A 1091 -10.75 -20.82 0.81
CA PHE A 1091 -12.10 -21.27 0.45
C PHE A 1091 -13.00 -20.04 0.31
N THR A 1092 -13.71 -19.90 -0.81
CA THR A 1092 -14.65 -18.80 -1.04
C THR A 1092 -16.02 -19.34 -1.42
N LEU A 1093 -17.06 -18.87 -0.74
CA LEU A 1093 -18.46 -19.11 -1.07
C LEU A 1093 -19.12 -17.80 -1.54
N VAL A 1094 -19.78 -17.85 -2.70
CA VAL A 1094 -20.61 -16.75 -3.20
C VAL A 1094 -22.02 -16.91 -2.65
N LEU A 1095 -22.44 -15.98 -1.79
CA LEU A 1095 -23.82 -15.92 -1.30
C LEU A 1095 -24.75 -15.48 -2.44
N LYS A 1096 -25.92 -16.11 -2.52
CA LYS A 1096 -26.90 -15.88 -3.60
C LYS A 1096 -27.79 -14.69 -3.34
#